data_AF-A0A9N8YWA3-F1
#
_entry.id   AF-A0A9N8YWA3-F1
#
_cell.length_a   1.000
_cell.length_b   1.000
_cell.length_c   1.000
_cell.angle_alpha   90.00
_cell.angle_beta   90.00
_cell.angle_gamma   90.00
#
_symmetry.space_group_name_H-M   'P 1'
#
loop_
_entity.id
_entity.type
_entity.pdbx_description
1 polymer ?
#
loop_
_entity_poly.entity_id
_entity_poly.type
_entity_poly.pdbx_seq_one_letter_code
_entity_poly.pdbx_strand_id
1 'polypeptide(L)'
;MPEKKNKKDEYGAESIQVLENIEAVRKRPGMYIGSTDEQVDEAVAGYCQKIWVTLSADQTTITIKDDGRGIPIEIHPKTKISVLRTIFEVLHSGGKFDNKAYKTSGGLHGVGVTVVNALSRFLRVESSREGKTETLVYERGKLISSQIVNTAGRNNGVLVEFTPDPEIFKEFTYFKVEIIQRRLKEVAYLNPNLTLYFATSPTVEPIVYHFTGGLKSWIEEIHTGKATLGEVFYGAVVEEKNSEYFQLSFAFQYNDSYDKNSTRSFCNNIRTGGGGSHVSGFESGLFEVCKELVIKDNPNLDIELMDVLVGLTSIVSVRIKDPEFAGQTKDRLANREVREKTKRVTQELVSGFFQDNAATAKLIKEKIIDNAKLRLHLKEEQDIFQGGKKSLDLIKVLSSSEENEEIFFVEGKSAGGSAEEGRDVKTQTVLALQGKPPNALKLVRRVLQNKQIHNILLALGFADSKGLLKNNYIRFRPRIERQLLDEEIVLPEEFVYEEEGEKKVVPADIPLNLEQLTVVVRETLKDLLGKSNFKKIILMADPDDDGAHIVVLLMTFIFRYLPYLIEGGKVFVAVPPFYRVQSKKQVHYFYDDRELEVYRQNNPREERKIERIKGCERIIQELMGTKSDKRKEYLERRDYREAPLTISEDKKINLINLLLVNLLRYAYAVVEDRALPNVHDGLKPVQRRILFAFYQMGIMPSKSEVTSANIVVYGRGNFGYDKNPPAAMRYTKNNYDDTKGKEEPVILPTTLPNLLLNGSSGIAVGMTANIPPHHLGGTLTATINLIRSPELISFQGFQEELRLKDQQITVIDSKREGEMDVNAKQLIEEHYNQLIEERKEIEENFSQLKKKINQALVNDLQGPDFPTGGYVLEKEKLPSIYEKGEGTIYLRAKVQIFSPQESTLVAQIAEIIKDKRISGLKKIVDYSNRGVTDIRLEFDSQQHDGQIILNKLYKSTQLQINFSVKMRALVGDNPRVFSLTEILQAFISNRLENIRRKSQFLLKENEKELVNLNTRIFIINNYQEIAEIIKGYPTEEERHGQLEQRFVEIKQGKIKIENILSMSISFRQFTPEKQVDLVQGIIKLKGENEELGQLITSEEKRKEKLIADLEQLKKDYEKDERRTQIISDSHLIDERKAITPEEIIVILSQGEKNSKSETSAKEVKLASYLNIYKINTLDATNVPSVGKELKTRGENLAIIKSNRRDDL
;
A
#
# COMPACT_ATOMS: atom_id res chain seq x y z
N MET A 1 -64.65 -12.52 -6.22
CA MET A 1 -65.03 -12.50 -7.65
C MET A 1 -65.88 -11.26 -7.87
N PRO A 2 -65.65 -10.45 -8.93
CA PRO A 2 -65.75 -10.91 -10.31
C PRO A 2 -64.48 -10.72 -11.15
N GLU A 3 -64.39 -11.54 -12.19
CA GLU A 3 -63.33 -11.67 -13.17
C GLU A 3 -63.11 -10.37 -13.97
N LYS A 4 -61.86 -9.89 -14.05
CA LYS A 4 -61.44 -8.95 -15.10
C LYS A 4 -60.75 -9.73 -16.21
N LYS A 5 -61.46 -9.83 -17.33
CA LYS A 5 -60.98 -10.39 -18.61
C LYS A 5 -59.65 -9.76 -19.02
N ASN A 6 -58.67 -10.61 -19.35
CA ASN A 6 -57.46 -10.24 -20.08
C ASN A 6 -57.85 -9.59 -21.43
N LYS A 7 -57.52 -8.31 -21.62
CA LYS A 7 -57.41 -7.73 -22.96
C LYS A 7 -56.13 -8.30 -23.59
N LYS A 8 -56.27 -8.96 -24.73
CA LYS A 8 -55.16 -9.23 -25.64
C LYS A 8 -54.66 -7.87 -26.15
N ASP A 9 -53.39 -7.55 -25.89
CA ASP A 9 -52.72 -6.43 -26.54
C ASP A 9 -52.53 -6.80 -28.03
N GLU A 10 -53.27 -6.13 -28.91
CA GLU A 10 -53.04 -6.19 -30.35
C GLU A 10 -51.75 -5.41 -30.66
N TYR A 11 -50.71 -6.14 -31.09
CA TYR A 11 -49.49 -5.57 -31.66
C TYR A 11 -49.80 -4.99 -33.05
N GLY A 12 -50.06 -3.68 -33.10
CA GLY A 12 -50.38 -2.93 -34.32
C GLY A 12 -49.24 -1.99 -34.73
N ALA A 13 -49.44 -1.22 -35.81
CA ALA A 13 -48.47 -0.24 -36.29
C ALA A 13 -48.09 0.82 -35.22
N GLU A 14 -49.00 1.13 -34.29
CA GLU A 14 -48.76 2.06 -33.17
C GLU A 14 -47.85 1.48 -32.07
N SER A 15 -47.60 0.17 -32.09
CA SER A 15 -46.62 -0.51 -31.22
C SER A 15 -45.18 -0.40 -31.74
N ILE A 16 -44.99 0.11 -32.97
CA ILE A 16 -43.69 0.38 -33.59
C ILE A 16 -43.35 1.86 -33.39
N GLN A 17 -42.56 2.18 -32.36
CA GLN A 17 -41.98 3.53 -32.22
C GLN A 17 -40.77 3.68 -33.14
N VAL A 18 -40.90 4.54 -34.16
CA VAL A 18 -39.75 5.05 -34.92
C VAL A 18 -39.13 6.18 -34.10
N LEU A 19 -37.89 5.99 -33.65
CA LEU A 19 -37.12 7.01 -32.93
C LEU A 19 -36.19 7.69 -33.92
N GLU A 20 -36.32 9.01 -34.08
CA GLU A 20 -35.49 9.78 -35.01
C GLU A 20 -34.20 10.28 -34.33
N ASN A 21 -33.06 10.09 -35.01
CA ASN A 21 -31.76 10.72 -34.75
C ASN A 21 -31.26 10.69 -33.28
N ILE A 22 -31.18 11.86 -32.63
CA ILE A 22 -30.59 12.09 -31.29
C ILE A 22 -31.44 11.48 -30.17
N GLU A 23 -32.77 11.36 -30.36
CA GLU A 23 -33.66 10.79 -29.35
C GLU A 23 -33.42 9.29 -29.14
N ALA A 24 -33.00 8.58 -30.18
CA ALA A 24 -32.60 7.17 -30.10
C ALA A 24 -31.36 6.98 -29.23
N VAL A 25 -30.38 7.88 -29.34
CA VAL A 25 -29.14 7.88 -28.54
C VAL A 25 -29.46 8.08 -27.05
N ARG A 26 -30.34 9.03 -26.71
CA ARG A 26 -30.75 9.32 -25.33
C ARG A 26 -31.57 8.18 -24.69
N LYS A 27 -32.41 7.48 -25.46
CA LYS A 27 -33.19 6.33 -24.95
C LYS A 27 -32.34 5.08 -24.73
N ARG A 28 -31.27 4.87 -25.51
CA ARG A 28 -30.38 3.71 -25.41
C ARG A 28 -28.90 4.10 -25.40
N PRO A 29 -28.44 4.84 -24.38
CA PRO A 29 -27.07 5.40 -24.34
C PRO A 29 -25.99 4.31 -24.42
N GLY A 30 -26.21 3.15 -23.77
CA GLY A 30 -25.26 2.03 -23.73
C GLY A 30 -24.92 1.40 -25.09
N MET A 31 -25.70 1.66 -26.14
CA MET A 31 -25.37 1.22 -27.51
C MET A 31 -24.36 2.13 -28.22
N TYR A 32 -24.21 3.37 -27.76
CA TYR A 32 -23.40 4.40 -28.43
C TYR A 32 -22.16 4.79 -27.62
N ILE A 33 -22.20 4.66 -26.28
CA ILE A 33 -21.06 4.94 -25.41
C ILE A 33 -20.16 3.71 -25.25
N GLY A 34 -19.09 3.68 -26.04
CA GLY A 34 -17.86 2.90 -25.80
C GLY A 34 -16.67 3.85 -25.63
N SER A 35 -15.42 3.36 -25.60
CA SER A 35 -14.25 4.26 -25.53
C SER A 35 -14.05 5.03 -26.85
N THR A 36 -14.38 6.31 -26.86
CA THR A 36 -14.17 7.20 -28.02
C THR A 36 -13.55 8.52 -27.60
N ASP A 37 -12.36 8.81 -28.12
CA ASP A 37 -11.67 10.10 -28.00
C ASP A 37 -11.60 10.76 -29.38
N GLU A 38 -12.09 11.99 -29.53
CA GLU A 38 -12.17 12.66 -30.84
C GLU A 38 -11.27 13.91 -30.96
N GLN A 39 -10.74 14.47 -29.87
CA GLN A 39 -9.94 15.72 -29.89
C GLN A 39 -8.43 15.54 -30.07
N VAL A 40 -7.92 14.30 -30.01
CA VAL A 40 -6.47 14.04 -30.22
C VAL A 40 -6.12 13.92 -31.71
N ASP A 41 -7.11 13.80 -32.59
CA ASP A 41 -6.89 13.57 -34.03
C ASP A 41 -6.14 14.74 -34.71
N GLU A 42 -6.32 15.99 -34.27
CA GLU A 42 -5.56 17.15 -34.80
C GLU A 42 -4.09 17.12 -34.38
N ALA A 43 -3.79 16.62 -33.18
CA ALA A 43 -2.42 16.44 -32.70
C ALA A 43 -1.72 15.30 -33.46
N VAL A 44 -2.44 14.22 -33.78
CA VAL A 44 -1.92 13.12 -34.62
C VAL A 44 -1.65 13.60 -36.05
N ALA A 45 -2.49 14.49 -36.58
CA ALA A 45 -2.29 15.10 -37.88
C ALA A 45 -1.17 16.18 -37.90
N GLY A 46 -0.59 16.51 -36.74
CA GLY A 46 0.53 17.44 -36.60
C GLY A 46 0.13 18.92 -36.58
N TYR A 47 -1.15 19.24 -36.46
CA TYR A 47 -1.67 20.60 -36.49
C TYR A 47 -2.00 21.19 -35.10
N CYS A 48 -1.99 20.36 -34.07
CA CYS A 48 -2.20 20.77 -32.67
C CYS A 48 -0.97 20.42 -31.83
N GLN A 49 -0.53 21.35 -30.99
CA GLN A 49 0.59 21.18 -30.07
C GLN A 49 0.16 21.27 -28.60
N LYS A 50 -0.97 21.92 -28.31
CA LYS A 50 -1.44 22.18 -26.95
C LYS A 50 -2.94 21.89 -26.82
N ILE A 51 -3.28 21.14 -25.78
CA ILE A 51 -4.67 20.90 -25.38
C ILE A 51 -4.81 21.26 -23.90
N TRP A 52 -5.84 22.03 -23.57
CA TRP A 52 -6.22 22.39 -22.21
C TRP A 52 -7.48 21.63 -21.81
N VAL A 53 -7.45 21.00 -20.65
CA VAL A 53 -8.58 20.30 -20.03
C VAL A 53 -8.79 20.89 -18.64
N THR A 54 -9.93 21.52 -18.45
CA THR A 54 -10.27 22.23 -17.20
C THR A 54 -11.61 21.71 -16.69
N LEU A 55 -11.67 21.34 -15.42
CA LEU A 55 -12.92 21.05 -14.74
C LEU A 55 -13.53 22.33 -14.16
N SER A 56 -14.84 22.37 -13.96
CA SER A 56 -15.49 23.39 -13.13
C SER A 56 -15.14 23.19 -11.64
N ALA A 57 -15.33 24.21 -10.80
CA ALA A 57 -15.01 24.15 -9.37
C ALA A 57 -15.76 23.02 -8.63
N ASP A 58 -17.00 22.74 -9.03
CA ASP A 58 -17.82 21.63 -8.54
C ASP A 58 -17.54 20.28 -9.24
N GLN A 59 -16.62 20.27 -10.21
CA GLN A 59 -16.22 19.10 -11.00
C GLN A 59 -17.37 18.42 -11.78
N THR A 60 -18.47 19.12 -12.04
CA THR A 60 -19.61 18.58 -12.81
C THR A 60 -19.52 18.86 -14.31
N THR A 61 -18.72 19.84 -14.70
CA THR A 61 -18.54 20.30 -16.09
C THR A 61 -17.07 20.17 -16.49
N ILE A 62 -16.83 19.76 -17.74
CA ILE A 62 -15.50 19.65 -18.32
C ILE A 62 -15.40 20.51 -19.57
N THR A 63 -14.30 21.25 -19.66
CA THR A 63 -13.98 22.14 -20.77
C THR A 63 -12.68 21.67 -21.41
N ILE A 64 -12.71 21.38 -22.70
CA ILE A 64 -11.57 20.93 -23.48
C ILE A 64 -11.34 21.91 -24.63
N LYS A 65 -10.12 22.42 -24.71
CA LYS A 65 -9.70 23.40 -25.72
C LYS A 65 -8.44 22.92 -26.43
N ASP A 66 -8.37 23.06 -27.74
CA ASP A 66 -7.17 22.79 -28.54
C ASP A 66 -6.72 24.03 -29.33
N ASP A 67 -5.45 24.02 -29.76
CA ASP A 67 -4.83 25.03 -30.63
C ASP A 67 -4.74 24.58 -32.11
N GLY A 68 -5.61 23.66 -32.53
CA GLY A 68 -5.63 23.11 -33.88
C GLY A 68 -6.19 24.06 -34.94
N ARG A 69 -6.54 23.51 -36.11
CA ARG A 69 -6.99 24.31 -37.28
C ARG A 69 -8.37 24.96 -37.11
N GLY A 70 -9.17 24.49 -36.15
CA GLY A 70 -10.58 24.85 -36.02
C GLY A 70 -11.48 24.16 -37.06
N ILE A 71 -12.71 23.83 -36.64
CA ILE A 71 -13.74 23.27 -37.52
C ILE A 71 -14.26 24.38 -38.47
N PRO A 72 -14.43 24.11 -39.77
CA PRO A 72 -14.99 25.10 -40.71
C PRO A 72 -16.34 25.68 -40.26
N ILE A 73 -16.52 26.98 -40.48
CA ILE A 73 -17.75 27.74 -40.13
C ILE A 73 -18.66 27.94 -41.36
N GLU A 74 -18.20 27.52 -42.53
CA GLU A 74 -18.94 27.64 -43.80
C GLU A 74 -20.23 26.80 -43.80
N ILE A 75 -21.19 27.20 -44.63
CA ILE A 75 -22.45 26.46 -44.80
C ILE A 75 -22.19 25.19 -45.60
N HIS A 76 -22.55 24.04 -45.02
CA HIS A 76 -22.38 22.75 -45.67
C HIS A 76 -23.39 22.57 -46.82
N PRO A 77 -22.97 22.14 -48.03
CA PRO A 77 -23.81 22.15 -49.24
C PRO A 77 -25.11 21.34 -49.14
N LYS A 78 -25.10 20.22 -48.39
CA LYS A 78 -26.25 19.31 -48.24
C LYS A 78 -27.17 19.68 -47.08
N THR A 79 -26.60 20.03 -45.92
CA THR A 79 -27.37 20.27 -44.67
C THR A 79 -27.83 21.71 -44.54
N LYS A 80 -27.30 22.63 -45.37
CA LYS A 80 -27.67 24.06 -45.43
C LYS A 80 -27.47 24.82 -44.10
N ILE A 81 -26.76 24.23 -43.15
CA ILE A 81 -26.32 24.83 -41.88
C ILE A 81 -24.79 24.80 -41.82
N SER A 82 -24.17 25.50 -40.86
CA SER A 82 -22.71 25.52 -40.74
C SER A 82 -22.12 24.11 -40.56
N VAL A 83 -20.89 23.91 -41.00
CA VAL A 83 -20.17 22.63 -40.85
C VAL A 83 -20.02 22.28 -39.36
N LEU A 84 -19.72 23.27 -38.50
CA LEU A 84 -19.70 23.09 -37.05
C LEU A 84 -21.03 22.55 -36.52
N ARG A 85 -22.15 23.17 -36.89
CA ARG A 85 -23.48 22.73 -36.46
C ARG A 85 -23.83 21.35 -37.00
N THR A 86 -23.48 21.06 -38.25
CA THR A 86 -23.71 19.77 -38.89
C THR A 86 -23.10 18.63 -38.08
N ILE A 87 -21.85 18.78 -37.63
CA ILE A 87 -21.10 17.76 -36.87
C ILE A 87 -21.75 17.46 -35.51
N PHE A 88 -22.35 18.45 -34.85
CA PHE A 88 -22.96 18.27 -33.53
C PHE A 88 -24.44 17.90 -33.56
N GLU A 89 -25.15 18.05 -34.70
CA GLU A 89 -26.58 17.74 -34.84
C GLU A 89 -26.87 16.48 -35.67
N VAL A 90 -26.02 16.13 -36.65
CA VAL A 90 -26.28 15.05 -37.61
C VAL A 90 -25.41 13.84 -37.29
N LEU A 91 -26.04 12.71 -36.97
CA LEU A 91 -25.34 11.43 -36.83
C LEU A 91 -24.69 11.03 -38.17
N HIS A 92 -23.51 10.41 -38.11
CA HIS A 92 -22.72 10.03 -39.28
C HIS A 92 -22.19 11.21 -40.10
N SER A 93 -21.97 12.36 -39.46
CA SER A 93 -21.35 13.52 -40.09
C SER A 93 -19.92 13.71 -39.58
N GLY A 94 -18.98 13.94 -40.51
CA GLY A 94 -17.56 14.12 -40.19
C GLY A 94 -16.69 14.26 -41.44
N GLY A 95 -15.60 15.01 -41.36
CA GLY A 95 -14.68 15.24 -42.49
C GLY A 95 -13.79 14.04 -42.87
N LYS A 96 -14.14 12.84 -42.40
CA LYS A 96 -13.32 11.62 -42.41
C LYS A 96 -13.77 10.57 -43.43
N PHE A 97 -14.83 10.85 -44.20
CA PHE A 97 -15.36 9.96 -45.25
C PHE A 97 -14.70 10.19 -46.63
N ASP A 98 -13.90 11.26 -46.77
CA ASP A 98 -13.20 11.58 -48.02
C ASP A 98 -11.68 11.33 -47.85
N ASN A 99 -11.12 10.49 -48.72
CA ASN A 99 -9.85 9.77 -48.56
C ASN A 99 -8.56 10.66 -48.60
N LYS A 100 -8.70 11.99 -48.48
CA LYS A 100 -7.65 13.00 -48.73
C LYS A 100 -7.25 13.86 -47.52
N ALA A 101 -8.05 13.96 -46.45
CA ALA A 101 -7.86 14.99 -45.42
C ALA A 101 -7.06 14.54 -44.17
N TYR A 102 -6.99 13.24 -43.85
CA TYR A 102 -6.29 12.71 -42.66
C TYR A 102 -5.49 11.45 -43.00
N LYS A 103 -4.22 11.36 -42.54
CA LYS A 103 -3.34 10.20 -42.79
C LYS A 103 -3.65 8.99 -41.90
N THR A 104 -4.05 9.22 -40.65
CA THR A 104 -4.53 8.21 -39.68
C THR A 104 -5.55 8.90 -38.77
N SER A 105 -6.66 8.23 -38.41
CA SER A 105 -7.64 8.79 -37.46
C SER A 105 -8.29 7.71 -36.60
N GLY A 106 -8.72 8.07 -35.39
CA GLY A 106 -9.48 7.16 -34.52
C GLY A 106 -11.00 7.15 -34.79
N GLY A 107 -11.55 8.25 -35.31
CA GLY A 107 -12.99 8.44 -35.50
C GLY A 107 -13.53 7.97 -36.86
N LEU A 108 -13.83 6.68 -37.00
CA LEU A 108 -14.26 6.07 -38.27
C LEU A 108 -15.72 6.35 -38.72
N HIS A 109 -16.63 6.70 -37.80
CA HIS A 109 -18.08 6.64 -38.08
C HIS A 109 -18.82 8.00 -38.00
N GLY A 110 -18.17 9.08 -37.53
CA GLY A 110 -18.79 10.40 -37.39
C GLY A 110 -19.94 10.47 -36.37
N VAL A 111 -19.74 9.89 -35.18
CA VAL A 111 -20.80 9.72 -34.16
C VAL A 111 -20.45 10.32 -32.78
N GLY A 112 -19.17 10.48 -32.42
CA GLY A 112 -18.78 10.74 -31.02
C GLY A 112 -19.25 12.10 -30.48
N VAL A 113 -18.88 13.22 -31.09
CA VAL A 113 -19.29 14.57 -30.63
C VAL A 113 -20.80 14.79 -30.67
N THR A 114 -21.50 14.16 -31.61
CA THR A 114 -22.97 14.16 -31.67
C THR A 114 -23.58 13.41 -30.49
N VAL A 115 -22.97 12.29 -30.06
CA VAL A 115 -23.39 11.54 -28.86
C VAL A 115 -23.09 12.34 -27.59
N VAL A 116 -21.96 13.06 -27.52
CA VAL A 116 -21.69 13.97 -26.39
C VAL A 116 -22.76 15.04 -26.28
N ASN A 117 -23.18 15.65 -27.39
CA ASN A 117 -24.31 16.58 -27.42
C ASN A 117 -25.61 15.93 -26.93
N ALA A 118 -25.93 14.74 -27.44
CA ALA A 118 -27.12 14.00 -27.07
C ALA A 118 -27.18 13.69 -25.57
N LEU A 119 -26.06 13.34 -24.94
CA LEU A 119 -25.99 12.85 -23.56
C LEU A 119 -25.65 13.93 -22.52
N SER A 120 -25.49 15.18 -22.95
CA SER A 120 -25.20 16.31 -22.06
C SER A 120 -26.47 17.05 -21.68
N ARG A 121 -26.55 17.52 -20.43
CA ARG A 121 -27.55 18.52 -20.01
C ARG A 121 -27.28 19.83 -20.74
N PHE A 122 -26.03 20.28 -20.74
CA PHE A 122 -25.56 21.50 -21.37
C PHE A 122 -24.30 21.21 -22.19
N LEU A 123 -24.21 21.73 -23.41
CA LEU A 123 -23.02 21.67 -24.26
C LEU A 123 -22.81 23.04 -24.91
N ARG A 124 -21.60 23.58 -24.81
CA ARG A 124 -21.14 24.76 -25.53
C ARG A 124 -19.94 24.40 -26.40
N VAL A 125 -19.96 24.83 -27.65
CA VAL A 125 -18.89 24.60 -28.62
C VAL A 125 -18.51 25.92 -29.26
N GLU A 126 -17.22 26.22 -29.33
CA GLU A 126 -16.67 27.35 -30.09
C GLU A 126 -15.65 26.83 -31.10
N SER A 127 -15.76 27.28 -32.35
CA SER A 127 -14.71 27.09 -33.35
C SER A 127 -14.21 28.44 -33.82
N SER A 128 -12.90 28.67 -33.67
CA SER A 128 -12.21 29.86 -34.18
C SER A 128 -11.40 29.48 -35.41
N ARG A 129 -11.70 30.10 -36.56
CA ARG A 129 -10.98 29.86 -37.83
C ARG A 129 -11.03 31.08 -38.73
N GLU A 130 -9.88 31.44 -39.32
CA GLU A 130 -9.77 32.51 -40.33
C GLU A 130 -10.37 33.86 -39.89
N GLY A 131 -10.17 34.22 -38.61
CA GLY A 131 -10.63 35.49 -38.04
C GLY A 131 -12.13 35.55 -37.71
N LYS A 132 -12.85 34.43 -37.76
CA LYS A 132 -14.24 34.29 -37.32
C LYS A 132 -14.35 33.26 -36.20
N THR A 133 -15.25 33.49 -35.25
CA THR A 133 -15.63 32.52 -34.23
C THR A 133 -17.11 32.21 -34.34
N GLU A 134 -17.46 30.94 -34.46
CA GLU A 134 -18.83 30.46 -34.31
C GLU A 134 -18.99 29.79 -32.94
N THR A 135 -19.98 30.22 -32.18
CA THR A 135 -20.36 29.66 -30.87
C THR A 135 -21.75 29.04 -30.96
N LEU A 136 -21.85 27.76 -30.58
CA LEU A 136 -23.09 27.00 -30.50
C LEU A 136 -23.34 26.57 -29.04
N VAL A 137 -24.58 26.69 -28.58
CA VAL A 137 -25.00 26.25 -27.25
C VAL A 137 -26.21 25.34 -27.39
N TYR A 138 -26.13 24.18 -26.75
CA TYR A 138 -27.16 23.15 -26.74
C TYR A 138 -27.60 22.82 -25.31
N GLU A 139 -28.87 22.48 -25.17
CA GLU A 139 -29.43 21.89 -23.95
C GLU A 139 -30.10 20.56 -24.33
N ARG A 140 -29.64 19.47 -23.73
CA ARG A 140 -30.18 18.10 -23.94
C ARG A 140 -30.28 17.72 -25.43
N GLY A 141 -29.25 18.05 -26.21
CA GLY A 141 -29.17 17.79 -27.65
C GLY A 141 -29.94 18.75 -28.55
N LYS A 142 -30.62 19.77 -27.99
CA LYS A 142 -31.36 20.78 -28.75
C LYS A 142 -30.60 22.10 -28.78
N LEU A 143 -30.50 22.72 -29.95
CA LEU A 143 -29.81 24.01 -30.11
C LEU A 143 -30.60 25.12 -29.42
N ILE A 144 -29.93 25.85 -28.54
CA ILE A 144 -30.46 27.02 -27.82
C ILE A 144 -30.02 28.31 -28.49
N SER A 145 -28.75 28.42 -28.86
CA SER A 145 -28.21 29.62 -29.51
C SER A 145 -27.09 29.30 -30.48
N SER A 146 -27.02 30.08 -31.55
CA SER A 146 -25.93 30.09 -32.54
C SER A 146 -25.54 31.52 -32.83
N GLN A 147 -24.24 31.83 -32.69
CA GLN A 147 -23.69 33.17 -32.91
C GLN A 147 -22.40 33.07 -33.72
N ILE A 148 -22.25 33.93 -34.73
CA ILE A 148 -21.01 34.08 -35.49
C ILE A 148 -20.50 35.50 -35.29
N VAL A 149 -19.27 35.64 -34.79
CA VAL A 149 -18.64 36.92 -34.48
C VAL A 149 -17.31 37.02 -35.23
N ASN A 150 -16.99 38.21 -35.77
CA ASN A 150 -15.66 38.49 -36.30
C ASN A 150 -14.69 38.67 -35.12
N THR A 151 -13.66 37.84 -35.07
CA THR A 151 -12.65 37.79 -34.00
C THR A 151 -11.26 37.82 -34.63
N ALA A 152 -10.97 38.86 -35.40
CA ALA A 152 -9.66 39.05 -36.01
C ALA A 152 -8.56 39.08 -34.93
N GLY A 153 -7.53 38.24 -35.09
CA GLY A 153 -6.41 38.12 -34.13
C GLY A 153 -6.57 37.03 -33.06
N ARG A 154 -7.72 36.34 -32.96
CA ARG A 154 -7.87 35.14 -32.12
C ARG A 154 -7.18 33.95 -32.81
N ASN A 155 -6.41 33.17 -32.05
CA ASN A 155 -5.78 31.94 -32.56
C ASN A 155 -6.85 30.92 -32.99
N ASN A 156 -6.54 30.13 -34.01
CA ASN A 156 -7.40 29.02 -34.43
C ASN A 156 -7.49 27.95 -33.33
N GLY A 157 -8.58 27.20 -33.33
CA GLY A 157 -8.79 26.09 -32.40
C GLY A 157 -10.26 25.83 -32.11
N VAL A 158 -10.51 24.78 -31.33
CA VAL A 158 -11.86 24.41 -30.87
C VAL A 158 -11.92 24.43 -29.35
N LEU A 159 -13.05 24.86 -28.81
CA LEU A 159 -13.41 24.72 -27.40
C LEU A 159 -14.71 23.93 -27.31
N VAL A 160 -14.74 22.90 -26.47
CA VAL A 160 -15.92 22.09 -26.16
C VAL A 160 -16.09 22.05 -24.66
N GLU A 161 -17.23 22.48 -24.17
CA GLU A 161 -17.60 22.53 -22.75
C GLU A 161 -18.91 21.79 -22.56
N PHE A 162 -18.95 20.80 -21.68
CA PHE A 162 -20.19 20.03 -21.46
C PHE A 162 -20.39 19.54 -20.04
N THR A 163 -21.67 19.41 -19.68
CA THR A 163 -22.15 18.85 -18.41
C THR A 163 -22.98 17.61 -18.70
N PRO A 164 -22.61 16.41 -18.21
CA PRO A 164 -23.41 15.19 -18.39
C PRO A 164 -24.85 15.32 -17.88
N ASP A 165 -25.81 14.65 -18.53
CA ASP A 165 -27.21 14.70 -18.11
C ASP A 165 -27.50 13.80 -16.89
N PRO A 166 -27.88 14.34 -15.72
CA PRO A 166 -28.15 13.55 -14.52
C PRO A 166 -29.37 12.61 -14.64
N GLU A 167 -30.28 12.85 -15.59
CA GLU A 167 -31.40 11.92 -15.84
C GLU A 167 -30.94 10.62 -16.51
N ILE A 168 -29.86 10.69 -17.28
CA ILE A 168 -29.25 9.55 -17.98
C ILE A 168 -28.21 8.89 -17.06
N PHE A 169 -27.35 9.70 -16.44
CA PHE A 169 -26.28 9.23 -15.56
C PHE A 169 -26.67 9.38 -14.08
N LYS A 170 -27.63 8.56 -13.62
CA LYS A 170 -28.19 8.66 -12.25
C LYS A 170 -27.18 8.49 -11.11
N GLU A 171 -26.07 7.80 -11.36
CA GLU A 171 -24.99 7.57 -10.40
C GLU A 171 -23.84 8.58 -10.53
N PHE A 172 -23.91 9.50 -11.50
CA PHE A 172 -22.88 10.52 -11.72
C PHE A 172 -23.09 11.70 -10.76
N THR A 173 -22.10 11.95 -9.91
CA THR A 173 -22.04 13.13 -9.03
C THR A 173 -21.02 14.15 -9.52
N TYR A 174 -19.83 13.72 -9.93
CA TYR A 174 -18.74 14.57 -10.41
C TYR A 174 -17.71 13.75 -11.24
N PHE A 175 -16.90 14.45 -12.04
CA PHE A 175 -15.80 13.86 -12.79
C PHE A 175 -14.68 13.41 -11.86
N LYS A 176 -14.32 12.12 -11.91
CA LYS A 176 -13.21 11.58 -11.11
C LYS A 176 -11.87 12.03 -11.69
N VAL A 177 -11.18 12.91 -10.96
CA VAL A 177 -9.90 13.53 -11.35
C VAL A 177 -8.87 12.47 -11.72
N GLU A 178 -8.75 11.37 -10.97
CA GLU A 178 -7.74 10.34 -11.20
C GLU A 178 -7.92 9.63 -12.55
N ILE A 179 -9.17 9.46 -13.00
CA ILE A 179 -9.47 8.82 -14.28
C ILE A 179 -9.05 9.72 -15.44
N ILE A 180 -9.33 11.02 -15.34
CA ILE A 180 -8.97 12.02 -16.35
C ILE A 180 -7.44 12.18 -16.42
N GLN A 181 -6.79 12.39 -15.28
CA GLN A 181 -5.33 12.52 -15.22
C GLN A 181 -4.62 11.30 -15.82
N ARG A 182 -5.10 10.10 -15.48
CA ARG A 182 -4.58 8.86 -16.08
C ARG A 182 -4.73 8.90 -17.60
N ARG A 183 -5.91 9.23 -18.14
CA ARG A 183 -6.14 9.26 -19.59
C ARG A 183 -5.27 10.32 -20.29
N LEU A 184 -5.14 11.52 -19.71
CA LEU A 184 -4.29 12.57 -20.26
C LEU A 184 -2.83 12.16 -20.27
N LYS A 185 -2.32 11.56 -19.20
CA LYS A 185 -0.96 10.99 -19.20
C LYS A 185 -0.77 9.96 -20.33
N GLU A 186 -1.70 9.03 -20.52
CA GLU A 186 -1.62 8.05 -21.63
C GLU A 186 -1.50 8.75 -22.99
N VAL A 187 -2.34 9.77 -23.23
CA VAL A 187 -2.32 10.54 -24.48
C VAL A 187 -1.00 11.31 -24.66
N ALA A 188 -0.47 11.90 -23.60
CA ALA A 188 0.82 12.61 -23.64
C ALA A 188 1.99 11.65 -23.92
N TYR A 189 2.00 10.44 -23.34
CA TYR A 189 3.03 9.44 -23.63
C TYR A 189 2.98 8.91 -25.07
N LEU A 190 1.78 8.79 -25.64
CA LEU A 190 1.58 8.36 -27.02
C LEU A 190 1.96 9.44 -28.06
N ASN A 191 2.05 10.70 -27.64
CA ASN A 191 2.30 11.84 -28.51
C ASN A 191 3.40 12.73 -27.89
N PRO A 192 4.70 12.41 -28.08
CA PRO A 192 5.81 13.11 -27.43
C PRO A 192 5.89 14.62 -27.71
N ASN A 193 5.28 15.07 -28.82
CA ASN A 193 5.24 16.47 -29.24
C ASN A 193 3.99 17.23 -28.74
N LEU A 194 3.09 16.57 -28.01
CA LEU A 194 1.86 17.15 -27.50
C LEU A 194 2.05 17.56 -26.03
N THR A 195 1.58 18.75 -25.68
CA THR A 195 1.53 19.23 -24.30
C THR A 195 0.08 19.32 -23.86
N LEU A 196 -0.25 18.61 -22.77
CA LEU A 196 -1.58 18.66 -22.17
C LEU A 196 -1.53 19.47 -20.88
N TYR A 197 -2.42 20.42 -20.73
CA TYR A 197 -2.61 21.21 -19.51
C TYR A 197 -3.88 20.73 -18.82
N PHE A 198 -3.77 20.27 -17.57
CA PHE A 198 -4.92 19.79 -16.81
C PHE A 198 -5.12 20.60 -15.52
N ALA A 199 -6.29 21.21 -15.36
CA ALA A 199 -6.64 21.93 -14.14
C ALA A 199 -7.94 21.37 -13.53
N THR A 200 -7.94 21.15 -12.21
CA THR A 200 -9.11 20.65 -11.46
C THR A 200 -10.16 21.72 -11.21
N SER A 201 -9.82 22.99 -11.42
CA SER A 201 -10.73 24.12 -11.51
C SER A 201 -10.12 25.18 -12.44
N PRO A 202 -10.87 26.21 -12.88
CA PRO A 202 -10.32 27.32 -13.65
C PRO A 202 -9.34 28.21 -12.85
N THR A 203 -9.33 28.09 -11.53
CA THR A 203 -8.53 28.92 -10.60
C THR A 203 -7.23 28.25 -10.13
N VAL A 204 -7.04 26.97 -10.45
CA VAL A 204 -5.86 26.18 -10.10
C VAL A 204 -4.87 26.20 -11.27
N GLU A 205 -3.58 26.36 -10.97
CA GLU A 205 -2.53 26.29 -11.97
C GLU A 205 -2.52 24.90 -12.64
N PRO A 206 -2.54 24.83 -13.99
CA PRO A 206 -2.66 23.56 -14.68
C PRO A 206 -1.42 22.69 -14.50
N ILE A 207 -1.65 21.43 -14.16
CA ILE A 207 -0.63 20.38 -14.22
C ILE A 207 -0.27 20.16 -15.69
N VAL A 208 1.01 20.25 -16.00
CA VAL A 208 1.52 20.08 -17.37
C VAL A 208 1.97 18.64 -17.57
N TYR A 209 1.38 17.96 -18.57
CA TYR A 209 1.84 16.67 -19.05
C TYR A 209 2.54 16.84 -20.39
N HIS A 210 3.85 16.68 -20.38
CA HIS A 210 4.70 16.67 -21.57
C HIS A 210 5.83 15.66 -21.37
N PHE A 211 5.87 14.62 -22.20
CA PHE A 211 6.80 13.50 -22.04
C PHE A 211 7.59 13.27 -23.31
N THR A 212 8.74 13.94 -23.43
CA THR A 212 9.63 13.85 -24.60
C THR A 212 10.18 12.44 -24.82
N GLY A 213 10.35 11.64 -23.77
CA GLY A 213 10.75 10.23 -23.86
C GLY A 213 9.62 9.26 -24.22
N GLY A 214 8.39 9.74 -24.42
CA GLY A 214 7.26 8.98 -24.94
C GLY A 214 7.02 7.64 -24.22
N LEU A 215 6.91 6.55 -25.00
CA LEU A 215 6.66 5.21 -24.48
C LEU A 215 7.77 4.72 -23.52
N LYS A 216 9.01 5.15 -23.71
CA LYS A 216 10.13 4.77 -22.84
C LYS A 216 9.93 5.32 -21.42
N SER A 217 9.67 6.63 -21.31
CA SER A 217 9.39 7.29 -20.02
C SER A 217 8.15 6.72 -19.34
N TRP A 218 7.18 6.23 -20.11
CA TRP A 218 6.01 5.57 -19.54
C TRP A 218 6.37 4.23 -18.86
N ILE A 219 7.20 3.39 -19.49
CA ILE A 219 7.69 2.15 -18.87
C ILE A 219 8.48 2.45 -17.58
N GLU A 220 9.33 3.48 -17.60
CA GLU A 220 10.10 3.92 -16.42
C GLU A 220 9.18 4.36 -15.26
N GLU A 221 8.12 5.12 -15.54
CA GLU A 221 7.10 5.49 -14.54
C GLU A 221 6.41 4.24 -13.98
N ILE A 222 6.00 3.29 -14.83
CA ILE A 222 5.32 2.05 -14.41
C ILE A 222 6.21 1.19 -13.50
N HIS A 223 7.54 1.24 -13.70
CA HIS A 223 8.51 0.47 -12.93
C HIS A 223 9.14 1.24 -11.77
N THR A 224 8.69 2.46 -11.49
CA THR A 224 9.13 3.21 -10.32
C THR A 224 8.87 2.41 -9.04
N GLY A 225 9.94 2.04 -8.32
CA GLY A 225 9.87 1.24 -7.10
C GLY A 225 9.83 -0.29 -7.29
N LYS A 226 10.02 -0.81 -8.52
CA LYS A 226 10.14 -2.25 -8.81
C LYS A 226 11.58 -2.63 -9.16
N ALA A 227 11.97 -3.86 -8.86
CA ALA A 227 13.26 -4.40 -9.32
C ALA A 227 13.14 -4.80 -10.81
N THR A 228 13.84 -4.07 -11.67
CA THR A 228 13.81 -4.24 -13.13
C THR A 228 14.99 -5.08 -13.62
N LEU A 229 14.83 -5.72 -14.77
CA LEU A 229 15.86 -6.51 -15.43
C LEU A 229 16.30 -5.80 -16.71
N GLY A 230 17.52 -5.27 -16.68
CA GLY A 230 18.12 -4.54 -17.78
C GLY A 230 17.44 -3.21 -18.08
N GLU A 231 17.78 -2.64 -19.23
CA GLU A 231 17.31 -1.32 -19.67
C GLU A 231 15.96 -1.39 -20.40
N VAL A 232 15.24 -0.26 -20.42
CA VAL A 232 14.00 -0.14 -21.19
C VAL A 232 14.32 -0.14 -22.69
N PHE A 233 13.75 -1.10 -23.41
CA PHE A 233 13.77 -1.10 -24.86
C PHE A 233 12.71 -0.11 -25.39
N TYR A 234 13.07 0.64 -26.44
CA TYR A 234 12.13 1.40 -27.27
C TYR A 234 12.50 1.24 -28.74
N GLY A 235 11.51 0.95 -29.57
CA GLY A 235 11.67 0.81 -31.01
C GLY A 235 10.50 1.43 -31.75
N ALA A 236 10.79 2.13 -32.85
CA ALA A 236 9.77 2.71 -33.71
C ALA A 236 10.16 2.60 -35.19
N VAL A 237 9.20 2.28 -36.04
CA VAL A 237 9.34 2.20 -37.50
C VAL A 237 8.17 2.90 -38.16
N VAL A 238 8.45 3.60 -39.26
CA VAL A 238 7.44 4.19 -40.15
C VAL A 238 7.70 3.66 -41.56
N GLU A 239 6.69 3.01 -42.15
CA GLU A 239 6.69 2.53 -43.54
C GLU A 239 5.59 3.28 -44.31
N GLU A 240 5.95 3.95 -45.41
CA GLU A 240 5.02 4.60 -46.34
C GLU A 240 5.31 4.09 -47.77
N LYS A 241 4.43 3.23 -48.31
CA LYS A 241 4.54 2.66 -49.67
C LYS A 241 3.15 2.59 -50.33
N ASN A 242 3.05 2.96 -51.61
CA ASN A 242 1.82 2.85 -52.42
C ASN A 242 0.52 3.37 -51.77
N SER A 243 0.58 4.48 -51.02
CA SER A 243 -0.55 5.07 -50.27
C SER A 243 -1.01 4.29 -49.02
N GLU A 244 -0.29 3.24 -48.62
CA GLU A 244 -0.40 2.61 -47.30
C GLU A 244 0.55 3.26 -46.30
N TYR A 245 0.02 3.59 -45.12
CA TYR A 245 0.77 4.15 -44.00
C TYR A 245 0.75 3.18 -42.81
N PHE A 246 1.94 2.79 -42.35
CA PHE A 246 2.11 1.94 -41.17
C PHE A 246 3.18 2.53 -40.27
N GLN A 247 2.81 2.85 -39.04
CA GLN A 247 3.74 3.23 -37.98
C GLN A 247 3.58 2.28 -36.80
N LEU A 248 4.68 1.67 -36.36
CA LEU A 248 4.72 0.87 -35.15
C LEU A 248 5.68 1.53 -34.16
N SER A 249 5.27 1.63 -32.91
CA SER A 249 6.13 2.05 -31.81
C SER A 249 5.84 1.18 -30.60
N PHE A 250 6.87 0.57 -30.03
CA PHE A 250 6.71 -0.22 -28.80
C PHE A 250 7.88 -0.03 -27.85
N ALA A 251 7.57 -0.13 -26.57
CA ALA A 251 8.56 -0.13 -25.50
C ALA A 251 8.30 -1.30 -24.56
N PHE A 252 9.35 -1.90 -24.01
CA PHE A 252 9.18 -2.92 -22.99
C PHE A 252 10.37 -2.99 -22.03
N GLN A 253 10.12 -3.53 -20.85
CA GLN A 253 11.16 -3.88 -19.89
C GLN A 253 10.67 -5.07 -19.05
N TYR A 254 11.59 -5.93 -18.67
CA TYR A 254 11.31 -7.02 -17.74
C TYR A 254 11.50 -6.56 -16.29
N ASN A 255 10.78 -7.21 -15.38
CA ASN A 255 11.01 -7.10 -13.95
C ASN A 255 11.20 -8.48 -13.32
N ASP A 256 11.62 -8.51 -12.07
CA ASP A 256 11.87 -9.76 -11.33
C ASP A 256 10.59 -10.49 -10.90
N SER A 257 9.40 -9.87 -11.07
CA SER A 257 8.12 -10.46 -10.67
C SER A 257 7.71 -11.64 -11.56
N TYR A 258 6.82 -12.47 -11.01
CA TYR A 258 6.16 -13.56 -11.74
C TYR A 258 4.74 -13.17 -12.17
N ASP A 259 4.44 -11.88 -12.22
CA ASP A 259 3.14 -11.38 -12.68
C ASP A 259 2.94 -11.72 -14.16
N LYS A 260 1.66 -11.87 -14.56
CA LYS A 260 1.30 -11.98 -15.98
C LYS A 260 1.74 -10.71 -16.72
N ASN A 261 1.94 -10.82 -18.03
CA ASN A 261 2.29 -9.69 -18.88
C ASN A 261 1.38 -8.48 -18.64
N SER A 262 1.99 -7.32 -18.45
CA SER A 262 1.30 -6.04 -18.37
C SER A 262 1.49 -5.31 -19.71
N THR A 263 0.82 -5.80 -20.75
CA THR A 263 0.83 -5.17 -22.07
C THR A 263 -0.29 -4.14 -22.20
N ARG A 264 0.06 -2.91 -22.56
CA ARG A 264 -0.89 -1.86 -22.94
C ARG A 264 -0.80 -1.64 -24.44
N SER A 265 -1.94 -1.64 -25.13
CA SER A 265 -1.97 -1.59 -26.58
C SER A 265 -2.86 -0.48 -27.13
N PHE A 266 -2.42 0.13 -28.23
CA PHE A 266 -3.07 1.26 -28.87
C PHE A 266 -3.08 1.14 -30.40
N CYS A 267 -4.18 1.55 -31.02
CA CYS A 267 -4.28 1.77 -32.47
C CYS A 267 -4.80 3.18 -32.71
N ASN A 268 -4.06 4.03 -33.44
CA ASN A 268 -4.43 5.44 -33.68
C ASN A 268 -4.83 6.19 -32.38
N ASN A 269 -4.06 6.01 -31.30
CA ASN A 269 -4.30 6.53 -29.94
C ASN A 269 -5.55 5.98 -29.21
N ILE A 270 -6.33 5.12 -29.84
CA ILE A 270 -7.43 4.39 -29.20
C ILE A 270 -6.85 3.21 -28.42
N ARG A 271 -7.27 3.08 -27.17
CA ARG A 271 -6.86 1.97 -26.31
C ARG A 271 -7.53 0.68 -26.78
N THR A 272 -6.73 -0.23 -27.32
CA THR A 272 -7.16 -1.60 -27.65
C THR A 272 -6.91 -2.46 -26.41
N GLY A 273 -7.77 -2.38 -25.39
CA GLY A 273 -7.60 -3.08 -24.11
C GLY A 273 -7.73 -4.59 -24.24
N GLY A 274 -8.42 -5.00 -25.29
CA GLY A 274 -8.48 -6.36 -25.74
C GLY A 274 -7.20 -6.82 -26.49
N GLY A 275 -6.50 -5.91 -27.17
CA GLY A 275 -5.32 -6.23 -27.98
C GLY A 275 -5.67 -6.29 -29.46
N GLY A 276 -5.18 -7.28 -30.20
CA GLY A 276 -5.41 -7.37 -31.64
C GLY A 276 -4.22 -7.92 -32.41
N SER A 277 -4.32 -7.79 -33.73
CA SER A 277 -3.31 -8.20 -34.70
C SER A 277 -1.92 -7.62 -34.39
N HIS A 278 -1.82 -6.36 -33.94
CA HIS A 278 -0.56 -5.72 -33.51
C HIS A 278 0.05 -6.33 -32.25
N VAL A 279 -0.77 -6.69 -31.25
CA VAL A 279 -0.26 -7.30 -30.01
C VAL A 279 0.21 -8.73 -30.25
N SER A 280 -0.61 -9.53 -30.95
CA SER A 280 -0.24 -10.91 -31.28
C SER A 280 1.01 -10.98 -32.16
N GLY A 281 1.16 -10.03 -33.10
CA GLY A 281 2.38 -9.86 -33.89
C GLY A 281 3.61 -9.56 -33.02
N PHE A 282 3.48 -8.61 -32.08
CA PHE A 282 4.55 -8.24 -31.15
C PHE A 282 4.96 -9.42 -30.25
N GLU A 283 3.99 -10.08 -29.61
CA GLU A 283 4.25 -11.22 -28.71
C GLU A 283 4.88 -12.40 -29.46
N SER A 284 4.40 -12.70 -30.66
CA SER A 284 4.98 -13.75 -31.52
C SER A 284 6.40 -13.40 -31.95
N GLY A 285 6.65 -12.14 -32.35
CA GLY A 285 7.98 -11.70 -32.75
C GLY A 285 8.98 -11.76 -31.60
N LEU A 286 8.59 -11.30 -30.42
CA LEU A 286 9.40 -11.37 -29.20
C LEU A 286 9.69 -12.81 -28.79
N PHE A 287 8.69 -13.70 -28.87
CA PHE A 287 8.86 -15.12 -28.56
C PHE A 287 9.92 -15.79 -29.44
N GLU A 288 9.89 -15.58 -30.77
CA GLU A 288 10.87 -16.18 -31.67
C GLU A 288 12.30 -15.73 -31.35
N VAL A 289 12.51 -14.43 -31.12
CA VAL A 289 13.84 -13.89 -30.76
C VAL A 289 14.33 -14.46 -29.41
N CYS A 290 13.46 -14.46 -28.40
CA CYS A 290 13.79 -15.01 -27.08
C CYS A 290 14.03 -16.53 -27.12
N LYS A 291 13.26 -17.26 -27.91
CA LYS A 291 13.40 -18.71 -28.09
C LYS A 291 14.74 -19.05 -28.72
N GLU A 292 15.14 -18.35 -29.79
CA GLU A 292 16.45 -18.52 -30.42
C GLU A 292 17.59 -18.25 -29.41
N LEU A 293 17.45 -17.19 -28.62
CA LEU A 293 18.42 -16.80 -27.60
C LEU A 293 18.60 -17.84 -26.48
N VAL A 294 17.54 -18.57 -26.10
CA VAL A 294 17.62 -19.63 -25.08
C VAL A 294 18.08 -20.97 -25.68
N ILE A 295 17.52 -21.37 -26.82
CA ILE A 295 17.82 -22.67 -27.48
C ILE A 295 19.30 -22.77 -27.87
N LYS A 296 19.93 -21.65 -28.23
CA LYS A 296 21.37 -21.60 -28.54
C LYS A 296 22.25 -22.20 -27.43
N ASP A 297 21.88 -21.99 -26.16
CA ASP A 297 22.63 -22.49 -25.00
C ASP A 297 21.95 -23.68 -24.31
N ASN A 298 20.65 -23.92 -24.56
CA ASN A 298 19.84 -24.95 -23.90
C ASN A 298 18.93 -25.67 -24.92
N PRO A 299 19.48 -26.53 -25.81
CA PRO A 299 18.75 -27.06 -26.96
C PRO A 299 17.58 -27.99 -26.62
N ASN A 300 17.56 -28.55 -25.40
CA ASN A 300 16.54 -29.49 -24.96
C ASN A 300 15.46 -28.86 -24.05
N LEU A 301 15.55 -27.55 -23.76
CA LEU A 301 14.58 -26.88 -22.90
C LEU A 301 13.36 -26.48 -23.73
N ASP A 302 12.20 -27.06 -23.40
CA ASP A 302 10.92 -26.66 -23.97
C ASP A 302 10.51 -25.28 -23.44
N ILE A 303 10.13 -24.35 -24.32
CA ILE A 303 9.79 -22.96 -23.98
C ILE A 303 8.45 -22.62 -24.63
N GLU A 304 7.53 -22.09 -23.82
CA GLU A 304 6.23 -21.61 -24.27
C GLU A 304 6.18 -20.07 -24.27
N LEU A 305 5.25 -19.48 -25.04
CA LEU A 305 5.05 -18.02 -25.09
C LEU A 305 4.87 -17.43 -23.68
N MET A 306 4.16 -18.13 -22.79
CA MET A 306 3.94 -17.68 -21.42
C MET A 306 5.24 -17.55 -20.61
N ASP A 307 6.26 -18.37 -20.89
CA ASP A 307 7.55 -18.29 -20.18
C ASP A 307 8.29 -16.99 -20.51
N VAL A 308 8.06 -16.46 -21.72
CA VAL A 308 8.58 -15.17 -22.20
C VAL A 308 7.75 -14.00 -21.67
N LEU A 309 6.43 -14.13 -21.59
CA LEU A 309 5.55 -13.04 -21.19
C LEU A 309 5.57 -12.73 -19.67
N VAL A 310 6.02 -13.66 -18.82
CA VAL A 310 6.05 -13.48 -17.36
C VAL A 310 7.03 -12.38 -16.95
N GLY A 311 6.55 -11.41 -16.18
CA GLY A 311 7.33 -10.25 -15.74
C GLY A 311 7.61 -9.22 -16.83
N LEU A 312 6.98 -9.34 -18.01
CA LEU A 312 7.07 -8.36 -19.10
C LEU A 312 6.07 -7.21 -18.86
N THR A 313 6.56 -5.98 -18.85
CA THR A 313 5.73 -4.79 -19.02
C THR A 313 6.01 -4.22 -20.40
N SER A 314 4.98 -4.07 -21.22
CA SER A 314 5.13 -3.53 -22.58
C SER A 314 4.02 -2.55 -22.96
N ILE A 315 4.35 -1.63 -23.85
CA ILE A 315 3.40 -0.73 -24.50
C ILE A 315 3.58 -0.88 -26.01
N VAL A 316 2.49 -1.18 -26.73
CA VAL A 316 2.49 -1.40 -28.18
C VAL A 316 1.51 -0.42 -28.83
N SER A 317 2.01 0.51 -29.63
CA SER A 317 1.21 1.51 -30.33
C SER A 317 1.39 1.34 -31.84
N VAL A 318 0.29 1.20 -32.56
CA VAL A 318 0.28 1.16 -34.03
C VAL A 318 -0.53 2.32 -34.58
N ARG A 319 -0.10 2.90 -35.71
CA ARG A 319 -0.89 3.84 -36.49
C ARG A 319 -1.02 3.36 -37.92
N ILE A 320 -2.26 3.27 -38.40
CA ILE A 320 -2.62 2.79 -39.73
C ILE A 320 -3.76 3.62 -40.31
N LYS A 321 -3.82 3.67 -41.64
CA LYS A 321 -4.79 4.48 -42.38
C LYS A 321 -6.23 3.96 -42.19
N ASP A 322 -6.44 2.66 -42.41
CA ASP A 322 -7.76 2.02 -42.41
C ASP A 322 -7.83 0.91 -41.33
N PRO A 323 -8.00 1.28 -40.04
CA PRO A 323 -8.12 0.30 -38.96
C PRO A 323 -9.48 -0.41 -38.98
N GLU A 324 -9.44 -1.73 -38.98
CA GLU A 324 -10.60 -2.61 -38.86
C GLU A 324 -10.65 -3.20 -37.44
N PHE A 325 -11.80 -3.09 -36.78
CA PHE A 325 -11.99 -3.58 -35.41
C PHE A 325 -13.02 -4.72 -35.36
N ALA A 326 -12.82 -5.67 -34.45
CA ALA A 326 -13.70 -6.84 -34.30
C ALA A 326 -15.10 -6.54 -33.70
N GLY A 327 -15.39 -5.26 -33.39
CA GLY A 327 -16.67 -4.81 -32.81
C GLY A 327 -16.73 -3.29 -32.61
N GLN A 328 -17.92 -2.77 -32.29
CA GLN A 328 -18.20 -1.32 -32.19
C GLN A 328 -17.42 -0.62 -31.06
N THR A 329 -17.05 -1.35 -30.01
CA THR A 329 -16.27 -0.82 -28.88
C THR A 329 -14.81 -0.52 -29.24
N LYS A 330 -14.35 -0.90 -30.44
CA LYS A 330 -12.97 -0.72 -30.95
C LYS A 330 -11.89 -1.32 -30.02
N ASP A 331 -12.25 -2.31 -29.20
CA ASP A 331 -11.37 -2.88 -28.19
C ASP A 331 -10.30 -3.81 -28.78
N ARG A 332 -10.54 -4.33 -29.99
CA ARG A 332 -9.65 -5.26 -30.70
C ARG A 332 -9.40 -4.88 -32.17
N LEU A 333 -8.13 -4.80 -32.56
CA LEU A 333 -7.71 -4.63 -33.97
C LEU A 333 -7.70 -5.95 -34.76
N ALA A 334 -8.34 -5.97 -35.93
CA ALA A 334 -8.58 -7.16 -36.75
C ALA A 334 -7.80 -7.22 -38.08
N ASN A 335 -7.05 -6.17 -38.45
CA ASN A 335 -6.28 -6.14 -39.70
C ASN A 335 -5.20 -7.24 -39.73
N ARG A 336 -5.42 -8.31 -40.50
CA ARG A 336 -4.49 -9.45 -40.59
C ARG A 336 -3.07 -9.06 -41.01
N GLU A 337 -2.95 -8.13 -41.95
CA GLU A 337 -1.65 -7.68 -42.46
C GLU A 337 -0.78 -7.01 -41.38
N VAL A 338 -1.41 -6.34 -40.40
CA VAL A 338 -0.72 -5.68 -39.29
C VAL A 338 0.03 -6.70 -38.44
N ARG A 339 -0.51 -7.92 -38.26
CA ARG A 339 0.13 -8.97 -37.46
C ARG A 339 1.49 -9.36 -38.01
N GLU A 340 1.55 -9.64 -39.31
CA GLU A 340 2.80 -10.06 -39.97
C GLU A 340 3.81 -8.90 -40.05
N LYS A 341 3.35 -7.68 -40.36
CA LYS A 341 4.19 -6.46 -40.35
C LYS A 341 4.78 -6.22 -38.95
N THR A 342 3.96 -6.29 -37.89
CA THR A 342 4.44 -6.10 -36.51
C THR A 342 5.40 -7.20 -36.08
N LYS A 343 5.11 -8.47 -36.37
CA LYS A 343 5.99 -9.59 -36.03
C LYS A 343 7.40 -9.40 -36.62
N ARG A 344 7.48 -9.10 -37.92
CA ARG A 344 8.75 -8.86 -38.63
C ARG A 344 9.55 -7.72 -37.99
N VAL A 345 8.91 -6.58 -37.78
CA VAL A 345 9.57 -5.39 -37.19
C VAL A 345 10.03 -5.66 -35.76
N THR A 346 9.24 -6.38 -34.96
CA THR A 346 9.65 -6.77 -33.62
C THR A 346 10.88 -7.67 -33.65
N GLN A 347 10.93 -8.66 -34.54
CA GLN A 347 12.09 -9.54 -34.67
C GLN A 347 13.36 -8.77 -35.03
N GLU A 348 13.28 -7.86 -36.00
CA GLU A 348 14.41 -7.04 -36.45
C GLU A 348 14.96 -6.15 -35.33
N LEU A 349 14.09 -5.34 -34.71
CA LEU A 349 14.53 -4.36 -33.71
C LEU A 349 14.99 -5.00 -32.40
N VAL A 350 14.31 -6.05 -31.93
CA VAL A 350 14.66 -6.70 -30.66
C VAL A 350 15.95 -7.52 -30.81
N SER A 351 16.17 -8.16 -31.97
CA SER A 351 17.43 -8.87 -32.24
C SER A 351 18.62 -7.91 -32.22
N GLY A 352 18.50 -6.74 -32.88
CA GLY A 352 19.53 -5.70 -32.83
C GLY A 352 19.80 -5.22 -31.41
N PHE A 353 18.75 -4.95 -30.62
CA PHE A 353 18.92 -4.53 -29.23
C PHE A 353 19.61 -5.57 -28.34
N PHE A 354 19.28 -6.86 -28.48
CA PHE A 354 19.96 -7.91 -27.72
C PHE A 354 21.41 -8.11 -28.12
N GLN A 355 21.77 -7.83 -29.38
CA GLN A 355 23.17 -7.80 -29.83
C GLN A 355 23.92 -6.63 -29.19
N ASP A 356 23.32 -5.44 -29.17
CA ASP A 356 23.92 -4.23 -28.60
C ASP A 356 23.97 -4.27 -27.06
N ASN A 357 23.05 -5.00 -26.41
CA ASN A 357 22.86 -5.02 -24.96
C ASN A 357 22.96 -6.44 -24.37
N ALA A 358 24.14 -7.06 -24.53
CA ALA A 358 24.39 -8.44 -24.10
C ALA A 358 24.09 -8.70 -22.59
N ALA A 359 24.30 -7.71 -21.72
CA ALA A 359 23.99 -7.83 -20.29
C ALA A 359 22.47 -7.94 -20.03
N THR A 360 21.66 -7.10 -20.67
CA THR A 360 20.19 -7.15 -20.61
C THR A 360 19.67 -8.45 -21.21
N ALA A 361 20.18 -8.85 -22.37
CA ALA A 361 19.81 -10.10 -23.03
C ALA A 361 20.10 -11.32 -22.14
N LYS A 362 21.24 -11.33 -21.43
CA LYS A 362 21.59 -12.39 -20.47
C LYS A 362 20.60 -12.47 -19.31
N LEU A 363 20.25 -11.35 -18.69
CA LEU A 363 19.29 -11.31 -17.57
C LEU A 363 17.90 -11.82 -18.00
N ILE A 364 17.43 -11.40 -19.18
CA ILE A 364 16.15 -11.84 -19.73
C ILE A 364 16.19 -13.34 -20.04
N LYS A 365 17.29 -13.83 -20.63
CA LYS A 365 17.52 -15.27 -20.89
C LYS A 365 17.40 -16.10 -19.63
N GLU A 366 18.12 -15.70 -18.58
CA GLU A 366 18.14 -16.41 -17.30
C GLU A 366 16.73 -16.47 -16.69
N LYS A 367 15.99 -15.36 -16.72
CA LYS A 367 14.58 -15.34 -16.27
C LYS A 367 13.70 -16.30 -17.06
N ILE A 368 13.81 -16.33 -18.38
CA ILE A 368 12.98 -17.22 -19.23
C ILE A 368 13.31 -18.68 -18.95
N ILE A 369 14.60 -19.01 -18.80
CA ILE A 369 15.05 -20.35 -18.41
C ILE A 369 14.46 -20.75 -17.06
N ASP A 370 14.50 -19.84 -16.07
CA ASP A 370 13.93 -20.08 -14.75
C ASP A 370 12.42 -20.29 -14.80
N ASN A 371 11.70 -19.50 -15.61
CA ASN A 371 10.26 -19.67 -15.83
C ASN A 371 9.93 -21.02 -16.47
N ALA A 372 10.65 -21.39 -17.53
CA ALA A 372 10.46 -22.67 -18.23
C ALA A 372 10.76 -23.87 -17.32
N LYS A 373 11.89 -23.83 -16.58
CA LYS A 373 12.22 -24.85 -15.58
C LYS A 373 11.20 -24.93 -14.48
N LEU A 374 10.66 -23.80 -14.01
CA LEU A 374 9.59 -23.78 -13.02
C LEU A 374 8.31 -24.43 -13.57
N ARG A 375 7.92 -24.11 -14.81
CA ARG A 375 6.77 -24.75 -15.49
C ARG A 375 6.96 -26.25 -15.62
N LEU A 376 8.14 -26.70 -16.08
CA LEU A 376 8.46 -28.12 -16.24
C LEU A 376 8.53 -28.86 -14.89
N HIS A 377 9.15 -28.25 -13.88
CA HIS A 377 9.20 -28.84 -12.54
C HIS A 377 7.82 -28.93 -11.89
N LEU A 378 6.96 -27.93 -12.07
CA LEU A 378 5.55 -28.00 -11.64
C LEU A 378 4.80 -29.11 -12.38
N LYS A 379 5.11 -29.35 -13.65
CA LYS A 379 4.54 -30.45 -14.44
C LYS A 379 5.02 -31.82 -13.92
N GLU A 380 6.32 -31.97 -13.64
CA GLU A 380 6.94 -33.17 -13.07
C GLU A 380 6.45 -33.48 -11.66
N GLU A 381 6.40 -32.47 -10.76
CA GLU A 381 5.85 -32.64 -9.42
C GLU A 381 4.37 -33.08 -9.50
N GLN A 382 3.58 -32.46 -10.38
CA GLN A 382 2.19 -32.88 -10.63
C GLN A 382 2.07 -34.32 -11.13
N ASP A 383 3.02 -34.81 -11.94
CA ASP A 383 3.05 -36.20 -12.42
C ASP A 383 3.44 -37.19 -11.29
N ILE A 384 4.35 -36.81 -10.40
CA ILE A 384 4.71 -37.61 -9.21
C ILE A 384 3.53 -37.69 -8.21
N PHE A 385 2.76 -36.61 -8.06
CA PHE A 385 1.59 -36.56 -7.17
C PHE A 385 0.37 -37.35 -7.68
N GLN A 386 0.32 -37.74 -8.96
CA GLN A 386 -0.70 -38.68 -9.48
C GLN A 386 -0.43 -40.13 -9.03
N GLY A 387 0.78 -40.46 -8.55
CA GLY A 387 1.22 -41.81 -8.24
C GLY A 387 0.96 -42.33 -6.81
N GLY A 388 0.30 -41.60 -5.91
CA GLY A 388 0.15 -42.09 -4.54
C GLY A 388 -0.93 -41.45 -3.68
N LYS A 389 -1.96 -42.24 -3.34
CA LYS A 389 -2.78 -42.05 -2.14
C LYS A 389 -1.88 -42.14 -0.90
N LYS A 390 -1.43 -41.01 -0.36
CA LYS A 390 -1.01 -40.92 1.05
C LYS A 390 -1.91 -39.91 1.74
N SER A 391 -2.71 -40.42 2.67
CA SER A 391 -3.50 -39.62 3.61
C SER A 391 -2.56 -38.73 4.41
N LEU A 392 -2.49 -37.44 4.07
CA LEU A 392 -1.97 -36.43 4.98
C LEU A 392 -3.01 -36.17 6.07
N ASP A 393 -2.55 -35.78 7.27
CA ASP A 393 -3.23 -35.55 8.57
C ASP A 393 -4.46 -34.59 8.59
N LEU A 394 -5.12 -34.39 7.45
CA LEU A 394 -6.19 -33.43 7.14
C LEU A 394 -7.56 -33.74 7.76
N ILE A 395 -7.77 -34.95 8.29
CA ILE A 395 -9.11 -35.44 8.67
C ILE A 395 -9.56 -34.95 10.06
N LYS A 396 -8.69 -34.39 10.90
CA LYS A 396 -9.09 -34.05 12.29
C LYS A 396 -10.06 -32.87 12.46
N VAL A 397 -10.33 -32.07 11.42
CA VAL A 397 -11.28 -30.92 11.49
C VAL A 397 -12.31 -30.92 10.34
N LEU A 398 -12.18 -31.82 9.34
CA LEU A 398 -13.19 -32.01 8.31
C LEU A 398 -14.16 -33.10 8.76
N SER A 399 -15.25 -32.69 9.39
CA SER A 399 -16.34 -33.57 9.77
C SER A 399 -17.38 -33.62 8.65
N SER A 400 -17.50 -34.77 7.99
CA SER A 400 -18.32 -34.99 6.79
C SER A 400 -19.81 -34.72 7.03
N SER A 401 -20.36 -33.72 6.34
CA SER A 401 -21.80 -33.59 6.13
C SER A 401 -22.27 -34.54 5.04
N GLU A 402 -23.44 -35.17 5.20
CA GLU A 402 -23.99 -36.11 4.20
C GLU A 402 -24.48 -35.38 2.94
N GLU A 403 -24.95 -34.14 3.07
CA GLU A 403 -25.57 -33.37 1.96
C GLU A 403 -24.65 -32.30 1.35
N ASN A 404 -23.51 -32.00 1.99
CA ASN A 404 -22.51 -30.99 1.57
C ASN A 404 -23.10 -29.64 1.10
N GLU A 405 -24.01 -29.04 1.88
CA GLU A 405 -24.64 -27.78 1.48
C GLU A 405 -23.72 -26.57 1.70
N GLU A 406 -23.06 -26.49 2.85
CA GLU A 406 -22.30 -25.31 3.28
C GLU A 406 -20.92 -25.67 3.86
N ILE A 407 -19.91 -24.86 3.56
CA ILE A 407 -18.59 -24.90 4.22
C ILE A 407 -18.25 -23.55 4.87
N PHE A 408 -17.81 -23.57 6.13
CA PHE A 408 -17.38 -22.41 6.90
C PHE A 408 -15.85 -22.37 7.04
N PHE A 409 -15.21 -21.33 6.54
CA PHE A 409 -13.81 -21.03 6.83
C PHE A 409 -13.73 -20.19 8.09
N VAL A 410 -13.11 -20.70 9.15
CA VAL A 410 -13.03 -20.04 10.46
C VAL A 410 -11.59 -19.77 10.89
N GLU A 411 -11.37 -18.67 11.61
CA GLU A 411 -10.06 -18.26 12.10
C GLU A 411 -9.60 -19.09 13.31
N GLY A 412 -8.57 -19.91 13.14
CA GLY A 412 -7.94 -20.64 14.24
C GLY A 412 -8.73 -21.84 14.75
N LYS A 413 -8.09 -22.63 15.62
CA LYS A 413 -8.67 -23.86 16.19
C LYS A 413 -9.81 -23.61 17.16
N SER A 414 -9.83 -22.45 17.81
CA SER A 414 -10.78 -22.13 18.88
C SER A 414 -12.15 -21.77 18.31
N ALA A 415 -12.20 -20.85 17.33
CA ALA A 415 -13.40 -20.64 16.51
C ALA A 415 -13.80 -21.91 15.74
N GLY A 416 -12.82 -22.70 15.29
CA GLY A 416 -12.99 -24.06 14.77
C GLY A 416 -13.83 -24.97 15.66
N GLY A 417 -13.40 -25.15 16.92
CA GLY A 417 -14.11 -26.01 17.87
C GLY A 417 -15.52 -25.50 18.18
N SER A 418 -15.69 -24.19 18.35
CA SER A 418 -17.01 -23.60 18.57
C SER A 418 -17.95 -23.81 17.39
N ALA A 419 -17.44 -23.71 16.16
CA ALA A 419 -18.21 -23.94 14.94
C ALA A 419 -18.54 -25.40 14.72
N GLU A 420 -17.62 -26.30 15.10
CA GLU A 420 -17.87 -27.73 15.08
C GLU A 420 -19.00 -28.14 16.04
N GLU A 421 -19.04 -27.56 17.24
CA GLU A 421 -20.11 -27.79 18.23
C GLU A 421 -21.44 -27.16 17.81
N GLY A 422 -21.40 -25.96 17.21
CA GLY A 422 -22.59 -25.21 16.84
C GLY A 422 -23.29 -25.73 15.58
N ARG A 423 -22.56 -26.28 14.60
CA ARG A 423 -23.09 -26.55 13.26
C ARG A 423 -24.20 -27.60 13.19
N ASP A 424 -24.99 -27.51 12.12
CA ASP A 424 -25.78 -28.65 11.66
C ASP A 424 -24.89 -29.67 10.96
N VAL A 425 -24.68 -30.81 11.61
CA VAL A 425 -23.81 -31.90 11.13
C VAL A 425 -24.26 -32.43 9.76
N LYS A 426 -25.55 -32.34 9.40
CA LYS A 426 -26.07 -32.87 8.14
C LYS A 426 -25.73 -32.01 6.93
N THR A 427 -25.72 -30.69 7.10
CA THR A 427 -25.68 -29.71 6.00
C THR A 427 -24.41 -28.86 6.00
N GLN A 428 -23.70 -28.76 7.13
CA GLN A 428 -22.60 -27.80 7.32
C GLN A 428 -21.26 -28.47 7.64
N THR A 429 -20.19 -28.04 6.97
CA THR A 429 -18.79 -28.41 7.24
C THR A 429 -18.00 -27.21 7.72
N VAL A 430 -17.01 -27.42 8.59
CA VAL A 430 -16.13 -26.35 9.12
C VAL A 430 -14.68 -26.63 8.74
N LEU A 431 -13.95 -25.60 8.35
CA LEU A 431 -12.51 -25.65 8.08
C LEU A 431 -11.79 -24.54 8.86
N ALA A 432 -11.02 -24.94 9.88
CA ALA A 432 -10.22 -24.04 10.68
C ALA A 432 -8.89 -23.67 9.99
N LEU A 433 -8.63 -22.38 9.86
CA LEU A 433 -7.41 -21.83 9.27
C LEU A 433 -6.26 -21.81 10.29
N GLN A 434 -5.05 -22.24 9.88
CA GLN A 434 -3.85 -22.26 10.72
C GLN A 434 -3.10 -20.91 10.70
N GLY A 435 -3.85 -19.81 10.87
CA GLY A 435 -3.36 -18.44 10.77
C GLY A 435 -3.65 -17.78 9.42
N LYS A 436 -3.00 -16.63 9.17
CA LYS A 436 -3.22 -15.80 7.98
C LYS A 436 -2.78 -16.54 6.71
N PRO A 437 -3.66 -16.72 5.71
CA PRO A 437 -3.29 -17.38 4.46
C PRO A 437 -2.25 -16.54 3.68
N PRO A 438 -1.41 -17.15 2.83
CA PRO A 438 -0.42 -16.42 2.07
C PRO A 438 -1.09 -15.47 1.06
N ASN A 439 -0.46 -14.32 0.80
CA ASN A 439 -0.94 -13.40 -0.21
C ASN A 439 -0.77 -14.00 -1.62
N ALA A 440 -1.89 -14.40 -2.20
CA ALA A 440 -2.02 -14.99 -3.53
C ALA A 440 -1.51 -14.10 -4.69
N LEU A 441 -1.39 -12.78 -4.50
CA LEU A 441 -0.96 -11.84 -5.53
C LEU A 441 0.56 -11.77 -5.68
N LYS A 442 1.32 -11.89 -4.57
CA LYS A 442 2.78 -11.64 -4.57
C LYS A 442 3.66 -12.89 -4.68
N LEU A 443 3.13 -14.08 -4.40
CA LEU A 443 3.94 -15.29 -4.13
C LEU A 443 3.41 -16.56 -4.83
N VAL A 444 3.18 -16.52 -6.15
CA VAL A 444 2.55 -17.62 -6.92
C VAL A 444 3.17 -19.00 -6.63
N ARG A 445 4.51 -19.13 -6.66
CA ARG A 445 5.22 -20.39 -6.37
C ARG A 445 5.03 -20.86 -4.92
N ARG A 446 5.13 -19.93 -3.96
CA ARG A 446 5.04 -20.22 -2.52
C ARG A 446 3.60 -20.52 -2.07
N VAL A 447 2.60 -19.97 -2.77
CA VAL A 447 1.16 -20.16 -2.51
C VAL A 447 0.73 -21.58 -2.86
N LEU A 448 1.17 -22.13 -4.00
CA LEU A 448 0.84 -23.50 -4.39
C LEU A 448 1.57 -24.56 -3.55
N GLN A 449 2.78 -24.25 -3.06
CA GLN A 449 3.52 -25.08 -2.11
C GLN A 449 2.99 -24.97 -0.67
N ASN A 450 2.06 -24.04 -0.40
CA ASN A 450 1.53 -23.83 0.94
C ASN A 450 0.51 -24.91 1.30
N LYS A 451 0.79 -25.66 2.36
CA LYS A 451 -0.08 -26.74 2.88
C LYS A 451 -1.51 -26.26 3.16
N GLN A 452 -1.71 -25.06 3.70
CA GLN A 452 -3.03 -24.52 4.01
C GLN A 452 -3.85 -24.25 2.74
N ILE A 453 -3.22 -23.71 1.69
CA ILE A 453 -3.87 -23.50 0.39
C ILE A 453 -4.26 -24.82 -0.27
N HIS A 454 -3.35 -25.81 -0.22
CA HIS A 454 -3.64 -27.16 -0.70
C HIS A 454 -4.85 -27.77 0.02
N ASN A 455 -4.93 -27.62 1.35
CA ASN A 455 -6.05 -28.10 2.14
C ASN A 455 -7.38 -27.43 1.76
N ILE A 456 -7.37 -26.12 1.47
CA ILE A 456 -8.55 -25.38 1.00
C ILE A 456 -9.01 -25.93 -0.36
N LEU A 457 -8.08 -26.15 -1.30
CA LEU A 457 -8.39 -26.70 -2.62
C LEU A 457 -8.95 -28.13 -2.53
N LEU A 458 -8.37 -28.98 -1.68
CA LEU A 458 -8.87 -30.33 -1.41
C LEU A 458 -10.30 -30.29 -0.87
N ALA A 459 -10.56 -29.46 0.14
CA ALA A 459 -11.88 -29.36 0.76
C ALA A 459 -12.95 -28.94 -0.26
N LEU A 460 -12.64 -27.95 -1.11
CA LEU A 460 -13.58 -27.43 -2.10
C LEU A 460 -13.81 -28.35 -3.31
N GLY A 461 -13.07 -29.45 -3.45
CA GLY A 461 -13.22 -30.40 -4.56
C GLY A 461 -12.25 -30.15 -5.74
N PHE A 462 -11.22 -29.34 -5.52
CA PHE A 462 -10.33 -28.81 -6.57
C PHE A 462 -8.88 -29.31 -6.42
N ALA A 463 -8.71 -30.56 -5.98
CA ALA A 463 -7.41 -31.20 -5.69
C ALA A 463 -6.47 -31.29 -6.90
N ASP A 464 -7.03 -31.44 -8.11
CA ASP A 464 -6.26 -31.52 -9.34
C ASP A 464 -5.90 -30.12 -9.86
N SER A 465 -4.68 -29.68 -9.51
CA SER A 465 -4.16 -28.38 -9.91
C SER A 465 -3.94 -28.22 -11.43
N LYS A 466 -3.87 -29.30 -12.22
CA LYS A 466 -3.77 -29.23 -13.69
C LYS A 466 -5.03 -28.64 -14.31
N GLY A 467 -6.21 -29.00 -13.81
CA GLY A 467 -7.50 -28.47 -14.27
C GLY A 467 -7.80 -27.05 -13.77
N LEU A 468 -7.23 -26.63 -12.63
CA LEU A 468 -7.57 -25.35 -12.01
C LEU A 468 -7.09 -24.13 -12.81
N LEU A 469 -5.88 -24.20 -13.36
CA LEU A 469 -5.22 -23.09 -14.06
C LEU A 469 -5.27 -23.20 -15.58
N LYS A 470 -5.57 -24.40 -16.11
CA LYS A 470 -5.66 -24.67 -17.55
C LYS A 470 -7.09 -24.92 -18.06
N ASN A 471 -8.12 -24.79 -17.21
CA ASN A 471 -9.50 -24.93 -17.70
C ASN A 471 -9.87 -23.87 -18.73
N ASN A 472 -10.78 -24.28 -19.62
CA ASN A 472 -11.27 -23.46 -20.71
C ASN A 472 -11.96 -22.17 -20.21
N TYR A 473 -12.52 -22.18 -19.00
CA TYR A 473 -13.10 -20.99 -18.38
C TYR A 473 -12.07 -19.88 -18.16
N ILE A 474 -11.00 -20.14 -17.40
CA ILE A 474 -9.93 -19.17 -17.14
C ILE A 474 -9.16 -18.83 -18.44
N ARG A 475 -9.03 -19.80 -19.34
CA ARG A 475 -8.34 -19.62 -20.63
C ARG A 475 -9.10 -18.70 -21.58
N PHE A 476 -10.42 -18.85 -21.70
CA PHE A 476 -11.19 -18.20 -22.77
C PHE A 476 -12.13 -17.09 -22.28
N ARG A 477 -12.56 -17.06 -21.00
CA ARG A 477 -13.45 -16.02 -20.48
C ARG A 477 -12.93 -14.59 -20.68
N PRO A 478 -11.68 -14.24 -20.31
CA PRO A 478 -11.17 -12.88 -20.52
C PRO A 478 -11.13 -12.52 -22.01
N ARG A 479 -11.05 -13.53 -22.89
CA ARG A 479 -11.12 -13.33 -24.33
C ARG A 479 -12.56 -13.04 -24.77
N ILE A 480 -13.56 -13.76 -24.28
CA ILE A 480 -14.98 -13.45 -24.56
C ILE A 480 -15.36 -12.05 -24.05
N GLU A 481 -15.00 -11.70 -22.81
CA GLU A 481 -15.36 -10.40 -22.19
C GLU A 481 -14.76 -9.20 -22.93
N ARG A 482 -13.59 -9.39 -23.54
CA ARG A 482 -12.89 -8.38 -24.34
C ARG A 482 -13.23 -8.47 -25.84
N GLN A 483 -14.19 -9.32 -26.22
CA GLN A 483 -14.55 -9.64 -27.61
C GLN A 483 -13.34 -10.00 -28.48
N LEU A 484 -12.45 -10.78 -27.88
CA LEU A 484 -11.19 -11.20 -28.43
C LEU A 484 -11.27 -12.56 -29.14
N LEU A 485 -11.48 -12.54 -30.47
CA LEU A 485 -11.03 -13.59 -31.42
C LEU A 485 -9.81 -13.13 -32.29
N ASP A 486 -8.57 -13.58 -32.04
CA ASP A 486 -7.35 -13.17 -32.84
C ASP A 486 -6.63 -14.41 -33.39
N GLU A 487 -7.01 -15.58 -32.91
CA GLU A 487 -6.35 -16.81 -33.25
C GLU A 487 -7.45 -17.77 -33.63
N GLU A 488 -7.13 -18.72 -34.51
CA GLU A 488 -7.86 -19.97 -34.59
C GLU A 488 -7.82 -20.60 -33.19
N ILE A 489 -8.76 -20.21 -32.32
CA ILE A 489 -8.86 -20.74 -30.97
C ILE A 489 -9.29 -22.17 -31.16
N VAL A 490 -8.33 -23.05 -30.97
CA VAL A 490 -8.47 -24.47 -31.18
C VAL A 490 -8.46 -25.15 -29.82
N LEU A 491 -9.34 -26.11 -29.64
CA LEU A 491 -9.27 -27.03 -28.50
C LEU A 491 -8.26 -28.15 -28.85
N PRO A 492 -7.35 -28.50 -27.92
CA PRO A 492 -6.40 -29.59 -28.14
C PRO A 492 -7.08 -30.97 -28.17
N GLU A 493 -8.33 -31.06 -27.70
CA GLU A 493 -9.13 -32.28 -27.58
C GLU A 493 -10.61 -31.93 -27.79
N GLU A 494 -11.43 -32.91 -28.17
CA GLU A 494 -12.86 -32.71 -28.39
C GLU A 494 -13.55 -32.32 -27.09
N PHE A 495 -14.34 -31.24 -27.11
CA PHE A 495 -15.10 -30.80 -25.95
C PHE A 495 -16.56 -31.27 -26.09
N VAL A 496 -16.89 -32.30 -25.33
CA VAL A 496 -18.23 -32.91 -25.30
C VAL A 496 -19.06 -32.26 -24.20
N TYR A 497 -20.29 -31.87 -24.51
CA TYR A 497 -21.25 -31.32 -23.55
C TYR A 497 -22.66 -31.86 -23.83
N GLU A 498 -23.56 -31.72 -22.86
CA GLU A 498 -24.93 -32.19 -22.96
C GLU A 498 -25.89 -30.98 -22.93
N GLU A 499 -26.71 -30.87 -23.97
CA GLU A 499 -27.70 -29.81 -24.13
C GLU A 499 -29.03 -30.45 -24.51
N GLU A 500 -30.08 -30.19 -23.73
CA GLU A 500 -31.43 -30.77 -23.92
C GLU A 500 -31.49 -32.32 -23.95
N GLY A 501 -30.51 -33.00 -23.33
CA GLY A 501 -30.45 -34.46 -23.25
C GLY A 501 -29.74 -35.13 -24.45
N GLU A 502 -29.18 -34.34 -25.37
CA GLU A 502 -28.34 -34.83 -26.48
C GLU A 502 -26.88 -34.47 -26.25
N LYS A 503 -25.97 -35.40 -26.56
CA LYS A 503 -24.52 -35.17 -26.52
C LYS A 503 -24.10 -34.37 -27.75
N LYS A 504 -23.61 -33.15 -27.54
CA LYS A 504 -23.02 -32.29 -28.56
C LYS A 504 -21.51 -32.28 -28.40
N VAL A 505 -20.80 -32.19 -29.52
CA VAL A 505 -19.33 -32.23 -29.57
C VAL A 505 -18.83 -30.96 -30.24
N VAL A 506 -17.90 -30.29 -29.58
CA VAL A 506 -17.07 -29.25 -30.19
C VAL A 506 -15.76 -29.91 -30.61
N PRO A 507 -15.45 -29.97 -31.92
CA PRO A 507 -14.31 -30.72 -32.43
C PRO A 507 -12.95 -30.14 -31.97
N ALA A 508 -11.98 -31.03 -31.77
CA ALA A 508 -10.57 -30.68 -31.56
C ALA A 508 -9.97 -30.10 -32.84
N ASP A 509 -8.87 -29.35 -32.73
CA ASP A 509 -8.05 -28.93 -33.88
C ASP A 509 -8.75 -28.06 -34.94
N ILE A 510 -9.97 -27.56 -34.64
CA ILE A 510 -10.75 -26.69 -35.51
C ILE A 510 -10.92 -25.30 -34.88
N PRO A 511 -10.77 -24.20 -35.65
CA PRO A 511 -11.02 -22.85 -35.16
C PRO A 511 -12.44 -22.68 -34.63
N LEU A 512 -12.58 -22.30 -33.36
CA LEU A 512 -13.87 -22.04 -32.73
C LEU A 512 -14.41 -20.65 -33.04
N ASN A 513 -15.70 -20.56 -33.35
CA ASN A 513 -16.41 -19.28 -33.43
C ASN A 513 -16.82 -18.76 -32.02
N LEU A 514 -17.29 -17.51 -31.93
CA LEU A 514 -17.66 -16.90 -30.64
C LEU A 514 -18.75 -17.69 -29.89
N GLU A 515 -19.69 -18.27 -30.62
CA GLU A 515 -20.80 -19.04 -30.07
C GLU A 515 -20.30 -20.34 -29.45
N GLN A 516 -19.49 -21.11 -30.19
CA GLN A 516 -18.82 -22.32 -29.70
C GLN A 516 -17.91 -22.02 -28.51
N LEU A 517 -17.14 -20.92 -28.56
CA LEU A 517 -16.30 -20.50 -27.44
C LEU A 517 -17.12 -20.13 -26.21
N THR A 518 -18.26 -19.47 -26.40
CA THR A 518 -19.21 -19.12 -25.33
C THR A 518 -19.83 -20.36 -24.72
N VAL A 519 -20.20 -21.35 -25.55
CA VAL A 519 -20.69 -22.65 -25.09
C VAL A 519 -19.61 -23.40 -24.30
N VAL A 520 -18.38 -23.47 -24.81
CA VAL A 520 -17.25 -24.09 -24.11
C VAL A 520 -17.03 -23.44 -22.74
N VAL A 521 -17.02 -22.10 -22.66
CA VAL A 521 -16.86 -21.37 -21.39
C VAL A 521 -18.04 -21.62 -20.45
N ARG A 522 -19.28 -21.57 -20.95
CA ARG A 522 -20.50 -21.79 -20.16
C ARG A 522 -20.57 -23.21 -19.60
N GLU A 523 -20.34 -24.22 -20.43
CA GLU A 523 -20.41 -25.62 -20.00
C GLU A 523 -19.20 -25.99 -19.12
N THR A 524 -18.02 -25.41 -19.38
CA THR A 524 -16.88 -25.54 -18.46
C THR A 524 -17.19 -24.89 -17.11
N LEU A 525 -17.87 -23.73 -17.08
CA LEU A 525 -18.32 -23.09 -15.85
C LEU A 525 -19.30 -24.00 -15.09
N LYS A 526 -20.27 -24.60 -15.79
CA LYS A 526 -21.25 -25.53 -15.22
C LYS A 526 -20.58 -26.76 -14.63
N ASP A 527 -19.61 -27.36 -15.33
CA ASP A 527 -18.80 -28.48 -14.83
C ASP A 527 -17.98 -28.09 -13.59
N LEU A 528 -17.30 -26.94 -13.62
CA LEU A 528 -16.52 -26.44 -12.48
C LEU A 528 -17.39 -26.14 -11.26
N LEU A 529 -18.58 -25.57 -11.46
CA LEU A 529 -19.54 -25.35 -10.37
C LEU A 529 -20.10 -26.67 -9.84
N GLY A 530 -20.29 -27.68 -10.69
CA GLY A 530 -20.70 -29.04 -10.32
C GLY A 530 -19.61 -29.83 -9.57
N LYS A 531 -18.34 -29.60 -9.89
CA LYS A 531 -17.17 -30.19 -9.19
C LYS A 531 -16.96 -29.64 -7.78
N SER A 532 -17.50 -28.46 -7.49
CA SER A 532 -17.39 -27.90 -6.15
C SER A 532 -18.18 -28.75 -5.17
N ASN A 533 -17.51 -29.25 -4.13
CA ASN A 533 -18.13 -30.09 -3.12
C ASN A 533 -19.27 -29.39 -2.37
N PHE A 534 -19.33 -28.05 -2.39
CA PHE A 534 -20.29 -27.27 -1.60
C PHE A 534 -21.11 -26.30 -2.45
N LYS A 535 -22.36 -26.04 -2.03
CA LYS A 535 -23.23 -25.02 -2.65
C LYS A 535 -22.89 -23.62 -2.14
N LYS A 536 -22.62 -23.48 -0.84
CA LYS A 536 -22.28 -22.22 -0.18
C LYS A 536 -20.91 -22.30 0.50
N ILE A 537 -20.06 -21.31 0.24
CA ILE A 537 -18.71 -21.16 0.74
C ILE A 537 -18.69 -19.90 1.60
N ILE A 538 -18.65 -20.06 2.92
CA ILE A 538 -18.84 -18.97 3.88
C ILE A 538 -17.50 -18.63 4.52
N LEU A 539 -17.04 -17.40 4.30
CA LEU A 539 -15.86 -16.85 4.96
C LEU A 539 -16.29 -16.21 6.28
N MET A 540 -15.88 -16.80 7.40
CA MET A 540 -16.24 -16.32 8.73
C MET A 540 -14.96 -16.02 9.52
N ALA A 541 -14.67 -14.73 9.67
CA ALA A 541 -13.54 -14.26 10.44
C ALA A 541 -14.00 -13.38 11.59
N ASP A 542 -13.13 -13.19 12.58
CA ASP A 542 -13.44 -12.39 13.76
C ASP A 542 -13.81 -10.94 13.39
N PRO A 543 -14.72 -10.28 14.15
CA PRO A 543 -15.13 -8.88 13.92
C PRO A 543 -14.00 -7.85 14.21
N ASP A 544 -12.74 -8.24 14.07
CA ASP A 544 -11.57 -7.40 14.28
C ASP A 544 -10.84 -7.10 12.95
N ASP A 545 -9.75 -6.35 13.06
CA ASP A 545 -9.01 -5.90 11.88
C ASP A 545 -8.16 -7.03 11.27
N ASP A 546 -7.79 -8.05 12.05
CA ASP A 546 -7.06 -9.22 11.56
C ASP A 546 -7.97 -10.17 10.78
N GLY A 547 -9.21 -10.34 11.24
CA GLY A 547 -10.26 -11.08 10.56
C GLY A 547 -10.66 -10.41 9.24
N ALA A 548 -10.80 -9.09 9.23
CA ALA A 548 -11.00 -8.32 7.99
C ALA A 548 -9.86 -8.58 6.97
N HIS A 549 -8.61 -8.66 7.42
CA HIS A 549 -7.47 -8.98 6.57
C HIS A 549 -7.49 -10.44 6.08
N ILE A 550 -7.91 -11.41 6.91
CA ILE A 550 -8.07 -12.80 6.49
C ILE A 550 -9.12 -12.92 5.38
N VAL A 551 -10.26 -12.22 5.51
CA VAL A 551 -11.28 -12.16 4.45
C VAL A 551 -10.68 -11.61 3.17
N VAL A 552 -9.90 -10.53 3.23
CA VAL A 552 -9.20 -9.96 2.04
C VAL A 552 -8.26 -10.98 1.40
N LEU A 553 -7.46 -11.72 2.18
CA LEU A 553 -6.51 -12.70 1.67
C LEU A 553 -7.20 -13.90 1.02
N LEU A 554 -8.24 -14.45 1.66
CA LEU A 554 -9.06 -15.53 1.12
C LEU A 554 -9.80 -15.10 -0.15
N MET A 555 -10.42 -13.92 -0.14
CA MET A 555 -11.08 -13.38 -1.32
C MET A 555 -10.10 -13.14 -2.46
N THR A 556 -8.90 -12.64 -2.17
CA THR A 556 -7.84 -12.47 -3.19
C THR A 556 -7.43 -13.82 -3.77
N PHE A 557 -7.31 -14.86 -2.94
CA PHE A 557 -7.01 -16.22 -3.39
C PHE A 557 -8.12 -16.77 -4.29
N ILE A 558 -9.38 -16.74 -3.83
CA ILE A 558 -10.53 -17.23 -4.60
C ILE A 558 -10.66 -16.44 -5.90
N PHE A 559 -10.56 -15.11 -5.86
CA PHE A 559 -10.58 -14.28 -7.07
C PHE A 559 -9.49 -14.66 -8.07
N ARG A 560 -8.29 -14.99 -7.59
CA ARG A 560 -7.14 -15.27 -8.45
C ARG A 560 -7.15 -16.69 -9.06
N TYR A 561 -7.63 -17.68 -8.30
CA TYR A 561 -7.50 -19.10 -8.63
C TYR A 561 -8.84 -19.81 -8.87
N LEU A 562 -9.93 -19.30 -8.29
CA LEU A 562 -11.29 -19.87 -8.34
C LEU A 562 -12.37 -18.80 -8.69
N PRO A 563 -12.14 -17.90 -9.67
CA PRO A 563 -13.04 -16.75 -9.91
C PRO A 563 -14.48 -17.18 -10.22
N TYR A 564 -14.66 -18.35 -10.84
CA TYR A 564 -15.95 -18.94 -11.16
C TYR A 564 -16.83 -19.19 -9.92
N LEU A 565 -16.25 -19.42 -8.73
CA LEU A 565 -17.05 -19.59 -7.50
C LEU A 565 -17.70 -18.27 -7.06
N ILE A 566 -17.04 -17.14 -7.29
CA ILE A 566 -17.57 -15.81 -6.99
C ILE A 566 -18.71 -15.48 -7.96
N GLU A 567 -18.48 -15.73 -9.24
CA GLU A 567 -19.46 -15.43 -10.31
C GLU A 567 -20.67 -16.33 -10.27
N GLY A 568 -20.47 -17.61 -9.94
CA GLY A 568 -21.54 -18.56 -9.66
C GLY A 568 -22.30 -18.28 -8.37
N GLY A 569 -21.98 -17.20 -7.65
CA GLY A 569 -22.68 -16.80 -6.43
C GLY A 569 -22.51 -17.77 -5.25
N LYS A 570 -21.46 -18.59 -5.25
CA LYS A 570 -21.20 -19.58 -4.20
C LYS A 570 -20.47 -19.02 -2.99
N VAL A 571 -19.89 -17.83 -3.07
CA VAL A 571 -19.01 -17.26 -2.01
C VAL A 571 -19.77 -16.22 -1.20
N PHE A 572 -19.75 -16.40 0.12
CA PHE A 572 -20.43 -15.57 1.12
C PHE A 572 -19.44 -15.11 2.19
N VAL A 573 -19.69 -13.96 2.79
CA VAL A 573 -18.91 -13.46 3.93
C VAL A 573 -19.85 -13.29 5.11
N ALA A 574 -19.55 -13.96 6.22
CA ALA A 574 -20.29 -13.79 7.45
C ALA A 574 -19.80 -12.53 8.17
N VAL A 575 -20.73 -11.68 8.61
CA VAL A 575 -20.42 -10.48 9.40
C VAL A 575 -20.98 -10.67 10.81
N PRO A 576 -20.12 -11.01 11.78
CA PRO A 576 -20.53 -11.10 13.17
C PRO A 576 -20.87 -9.71 13.75
N PRO A 577 -21.78 -9.61 14.74
CA PRO A 577 -22.04 -8.37 15.47
C PRO A 577 -20.79 -7.89 16.22
N PHE A 578 -20.66 -6.58 16.38
CA PHE A 578 -19.54 -5.94 17.10
C PHE A 578 -19.81 -5.81 18.60
N TYR A 579 -21.08 -5.61 18.97
CA TYR A 579 -21.47 -5.37 20.36
C TYR A 579 -22.59 -6.30 20.79
N ARG A 580 -22.53 -6.71 22.06
CA ARG A 580 -23.59 -7.36 22.80
C ARG A 580 -23.95 -6.46 23.97
N VAL A 581 -25.18 -5.98 24.02
CA VAL A 581 -25.69 -5.19 25.12
C VAL A 581 -26.70 -6.01 25.88
N GLN A 582 -26.39 -6.30 27.14
CA GLN A 582 -27.33 -6.93 28.04
C GLN A 582 -28.00 -5.85 28.89
N SER A 583 -29.30 -5.70 28.69
CA SER A 583 -30.16 -4.91 29.56
C SER A 583 -31.16 -5.83 30.25
N LYS A 584 -31.18 -5.80 31.59
CA LYS A 584 -32.04 -6.66 32.42
C LYS A 584 -31.89 -8.15 32.02
N LYS A 585 -32.95 -8.74 31.43
CA LYS A 585 -32.98 -10.13 30.90
C LYS A 585 -32.90 -10.22 29.38
N GLN A 586 -32.85 -9.10 28.66
CA GLN A 586 -32.78 -9.05 27.20
C GLN A 586 -31.34 -8.81 26.73
N VAL A 587 -31.01 -9.37 25.57
CA VAL A 587 -29.70 -9.26 24.94
C VAL A 587 -29.92 -8.68 23.56
N HIS A 588 -29.28 -7.54 23.28
CA HIS A 588 -29.29 -6.87 21.99
C HIS A 588 -27.91 -7.00 21.35
N TYR A 589 -27.88 -7.18 20.03
CA TYR A 589 -26.65 -7.22 19.25
C TYR A 589 -26.62 -6.03 18.30
N PHE A 590 -25.46 -5.40 18.16
CA PHE A 590 -25.27 -4.26 17.26
C PHE A 590 -24.09 -4.50 16.32
N TYR A 591 -24.24 -4.08 15.07
CA TYR A 591 -23.30 -4.35 13.97
C TYR A 591 -22.44 -3.13 13.62
N ASP A 592 -22.78 -1.94 14.12
CA ASP A 592 -21.89 -0.79 14.06
C ASP A 592 -22.04 0.14 15.28
N ASP A 593 -21.12 1.10 15.39
CA ASP A 593 -21.10 2.08 16.48
C ASP A 593 -22.33 2.99 16.46
N ARG A 594 -22.92 3.26 15.29
CA ARG A 594 -24.07 4.17 15.14
C ARG A 594 -25.32 3.51 15.69
N GLU A 595 -25.56 2.24 15.40
CA GLU A 595 -26.69 1.48 15.95
C GLU A 595 -26.63 1.45 17.49
N LEU A 596 -25.43 1.22 18.04
CA LEU A 596 -25.22 1.26 19.48
C LEU A 596 -25.50 2.66 20.03
N GLU A 597 -25.02 3.72 19.37
CA GLU A 597 -25.21 5.10 19.85
C GLU A 597 -26.68 5.55 19.75
N VAL A 598 -27.40 5.16 18.70
CA VAL A 598 -28.85 5.37 18.59
C VAL A 598 -29.58 4.64 19.71
N TYR A 599 -29.22 3.39 20.01
CA TYR A 599 -29.78 2.69 21.16
C TYR A 599 -29.47 3.41 22.48
N ARG A 600 -28.26 3.97 22.63
CA ARG A 600 -27.84 4.72 23.83
C ARG A 600 -28.65 5.99 24.03
N GLN A 601 -28.86 6.76 22.97
CA GLN A 601 -29.64 8.00 22.97
C GLN A 601 -31.12 7.73 23.29
N ASN A 602 -31.67 6.64 22.75
CA ASN A 602 -33.05 6.24 23.01
C ASN A 602 -33.25 5.65 24.42
N ASN A 603 -32.18 5.14 25.06
CA ASN A 603 -32.24 4.52 26.39
C ASN A 603 -31.16 5.11 27.35
N PRO A 604 -31.25 6.40 27.74
CA PRO A 604 -30.16 7.08 28.46
C PRO A 604 -30.06 6.72 29.96
N ARG A 605 -31.13 6.20 30.57
CA ARG A 605 -31.20 5.87 32.01
C ARG A 605 -31.18 4.37 32.31
N GLU A 606 -30.96 3.54 31.29
CA GLU A 606 -31.00 2.08 31.44
C GLU A 606 -29.64 1.54 31.89
N GLU A 607 -29.63 0.82 33.01
CA GLU A 607 -28.43 0.11 33.47
C GLU A 607 -28.16 -1.07 32.54
N ARG A 608 -27.00 -1.03 31.87
CA ARG A 608 -26.65 -1.94 30.78
C ARG A 608 -25.23 -2.42 30.90
N LYS A 609 -25.00 -3.68 30.56
CA LYS A 609 -23.66 -4.24 30.37
C LYS A 609 -23.37 -4.30 28.88
N ILE A 610 -22.44 -3.47 28.41
CA ILE A 610 -21.99 -3.44 27.02
C ILE A 610 -20.74 -4.32 26.94
N GLU A 611 -20.75 -5.27 26.01
CA GLU A 611 -19.64 -6.18 25.76
C GLU A 611 -19.28 -6.10 24.28
N ARG A 612 -18.06 -5.64 23.96
CA ARG A 612 -17.53 -5.71 22.60
C ARG A 612 -17.11 -7.15 22.30
N ILE A 613 -17.61 -7.69 21.19
CA ILE A 613 -17.32 -9.06 20.79
C ILE A 613 -15.96 -9.10 20.10
N LYS A 614 -15.08 -9.97 20.61
CA LYS A 614 -13.66 -10.04 20.19
C LYS A 614 -13.36 -11.20 19.24
N GLY A 615 -14.15 -12.26 19.30
CA GLY A 615 -13.98 -13.45 18.48
C GLY A 615 -15.31 -14.13 18.21
N CYS A 616 -15.38 -14.87 17.11
CA CYS A 616 -16.62 -15.47 16.65
C CYS A 616 -17.09 -16.63 17.54
N GLU A 617 -16.21 -17.26 18.33
CA GLU A 617 -16.49 -18.46 19.15
C GLU A 617 -17.87 -18.45 19.83
N ARG A 618 -18.15 -17.37 20.57
CA ARG A 618 -19.35 -17.24 21.38
C ARG A 618 -20.59 -16.92 20.55
N ILE A 619 -20.41 -16.19 19.46
CA ILE A 619 -21.48 -15.91 18.48
C ILE A 619 -21.81 -17.19 17.71
N ILE A 620 -20.80 -17.97 17.35
CA ILE A 620 -20.90 -19.18 16.53
C ILE A 620 -21.79 -20.22 17.22
N GLN A 621 -21.59 -20.46 18.52
CA GLN A 621 -22.44 -21.37 19.29
C GLN A 621 -23.92 -20.89 19.32
N GLU A 622 -24.16 -19.59 19.40
CA GLU A 622 -25.51 -19.02 19.41
C GLU A 622 -26.17 -18.97 18.01
N LEU A 623 -25.39 -18.77 16.94
CA LEU A 623 -25.87 -18.63 15.56
C LEU A 623 -26.01 -19.96 14.81
N MET A 624 -25.13 -20.94 15.06
CA MET A 624 -25.09 -22.17 14.26
C MET A 624 -26.00 -23.30 14.82
N GLY A 625 -26.39 -23.24 16.10
CA GLY A 625 -27.10 -24.33 16.81
C GLY A 625 -28.44 -24.79 16.21
N THR A 626 -28.67 -26.10 16.20
CA THR A 626 -29.84 -26.81 15.59
C THR A 626 -31.17 -26.74 16.35
N LYS A 627 -31.30 -25.96 17.44
CA LYS A 627 -32.56 -25.84 18.22
C LYS A 627 -32.80 -24.45 18.83
N SER A 628 -32.50 -23.39 18.10
CA SER A 628 -32.80 -22.04 18.58
C SER A 628 -34.09 -21.53 17.92
N ASP A 629 -35.20 -21.53 18.66
CA ASP A 629 -36.40 -20.74 18.32
C ASP A 629 -36.03 -19.26 18.02
N LYS A 630 -34.89 -18.80 18.55
CA LYS A 630 -34.35 -17.47 18.26
C LYS A 630 -33.80 -17.30 16.85
N ARG A 631 -33.38 -18.35 16.13
CA ARG A 631 -32.99 -18.22 14.69
C ARG A 631 -34.22 -17.91 13.84
N LYS A 632 -35.36 -18.53 14.14
CA LYS A 632 -36.65 -18.19 13.56
C LYS A 632 -37.10 -16.79 14.00
N GLU A 633 -37.00 -16.46 15.29
CA GLU A 633 -37.34 -15.13 15.82
C GLU A 633 -36.47 -14.00 15.21
N TYR A 634 -35.18 -14.26 14.95
CA TYR A 634 -34.25 -13.34 14.27
C TYR A 634 -34.60 -13.11 12.79
N LEU A 635 -35.18 -14.12 12.13
CA LEU A 635 -35.59 -14.06 10.73
C LEU A 635 -37.03 -13.55 10.57
N GLU A 636 -37.89 -13.72 11.58
CA GLU A 636 -39.33 -13.43 11.52
C GLU A 636 -39.73 -12.07 12.15
N ARG A 637 -38.95 -11.49 13.08
CA ARG A 637 -39.24 -10.15 13.62
C ARG A 637 -38.84 -9.04 12.65
N ARG A 638 -39.79 -8.72 11.75
CA ARG A 638 -39.87 -7.47 10.99
C ARG A 638 -40.02 -6.28 11.94
N ASP A 639 -38.95 -5.53 12.16
CA ASP A 639 -38.93 -4.06 12.16
C ASP A 639 -37.52 -3.57 12.50
N TYR A 640 -36.63 -3.48 11.52
CA TYR A 640 -35.55 -2.49 11.52
C TYR A 640 -35.15 -2.19 10.07
N ARG A 641 -35.45 -0.95 9.67
CA ARG A 641 -34.87 -0.30 8.49
C ARG A 641 -33.47 0.18 8.89
N GLU A 642 -32.51 -0.03 7.97
CA GLU A 642 -31.15 0.55 7.88
C GLU A 642 -29.93 -0.29 8.35
N ALA A 643 -29.17 -0.79 7.34
CA ALA A 643 -27.74 -1.21 7.26
C ALA A 643 -27.28 -2.58 7.88
N PRO A 644 -26.12 -3.17 7.47
CA PRO A 644 -26.13 -4.47 6.77
C PRO A 644 -25.20 -5.57 7.33
N LEU A 645 -25.75 -6.77 7.57
CA LEU A 645 -25.36 -8.08 6.99
C LEU A 645 -25.97 -9.20 7.86
N THR A 646 -27.23 -9.48 7.59
CA THR A 646 -27.85 -10.75 7.95
C THR A 646 -27.74 -11.67 6.73
N ILE A 647 -27.61 -12.97 6.95
CA ILE A 647 -27.68 -14.00 5.91
C ILE A 647 -29.03 -13.81 5.18
N SER A 648 -29.03 -13.03 4.10
CA SER A 648 -30.16 -12.82 3.22
C SER A 648 -29.64 -12.96 1.80
N GLU A 649 -30.31 -13.78 1.00
CA GLU A 649 -29.95 -14.10 -0.38
C GLU A 649 -30.05 -12.87 -1.33
N ASP A 650 -30.44 -11.69 -0.82
CA ASP A 650 -30.87 -10.53 -1.61
C ASP A 650 -29.98 -9.26 -1.57
N LYS A 651 -28.84 -9.25 -0.87
CA LYS A 651 -27.91 -8.09 -0.87
C LYS A 651 -26.56 -8.41 -1.52
N LYS A 652 -26.42 -8.07 -2.81
CA LYS A 652 -25.15 -8.17 -3.53
C LYS A 652 -24.19 -7.07 -3.07
N ILE A 653 -23.06 -7.47 -2.48
CA ILE A 653 -21.98 -6.55 -2.10
C ILE A 653 -20.99 -6.44 -3.25
N ASN A 654 -20.58 -5.22 -3.61
CA ASN A 654 -19.53 -5.02 -4.59
C ASN A 654 -18.19 -5.51 -4.04
N LEU A 655 -17.57 -6.48 -4.72
CA LEU A 655 -16.29 -7.09 -4.32
C LEU A 655 -15.18 -6.04 -4.09
N ILE A 656 -15.11 -5.01 -4.95
CA ILE A 656 -14.10 -3.95 -4.84
C ILE A 656 -14.31 -3.17 -3.55
N ASN A 657 -15.56 -2.80 -3.23
CA ASN A 657 -15.87 -2.07 -2.00
C ASN A 657 -15.55 -2.92 -0.77
N LEU A 658 -15.91 -4.21 -0.77
CA LEU A 658 -15.60 -5.12 0.33
C LEU A 658 -14.09 -5.22 0.57
N LEU A 659 -13.31 -5.45 -0.50
CA LEU A 659 -11.85 -5.54 -0.42
C LEU A 659 -11.24 -4.21 0.05
N LEU A 660 -11.70 -3.08 -0.51
CA LEU A 660 -11.19 -1.76 -0.17
C LEU A 660 -11.44 -1.42 1.29
N VAL A 661 -12.68 -1.57 1.77
CA VAL A 661 -13.06 -1.23 3.16
C VAL A 661 -12.29 -2.11 4.14
N ASN A 662 -12.27 -3.43 3.94
CA ASN A 662 -11.57 -4.34 4.85
C ASN A 662 -10.05 -4.13 4.84
N LEU A 663 -9.46 -3.85 3.67
CA LEU A 663 -8.03 -3.57 3.56
C LEU A 663 -7.66 -2.24 4.21
N LEU A 664 -8.46 -1.18 3.99
CA LEU A 664 -8.23 0.13 4.62
C LEU A 664 -8.38 0.07 6.13
N ARG A 665 -9.41 -0.63 6.62
CA ARG A 665 -9.63 -0.86 8.05
C ARG A 665 -8.42 -1.56 8.68
N TYR A 666 -7.94 -2.64 8.07
CA TYR A 666 -6.73 -3.32 8.52
C TYR A 666 -5.48 -2.43 8.45
N ALA A 667 -5.30 -1.71 7.34
CA ALA A 667 -4.14 -0.84 7.15
C ALA A 667 -4.08 0.26 8.21
N TYR A 668 -5.21 0.91 8.47
CA TYR A 668 -5.35 1.96 9.47
C TYR A 668 -5.04 1.42 10.87
N ALA A 669 -5.65 0.29 11.26
CA ALA A 669 -5.38 -0.35 12.55
C ALA A 669 -3.91 -0.77 12.71
N VAL A 670 -3.26 -1.28 11.66
CA VAL A 670 -1.83 -1.63 11.74
C VAL A 670 -0.97 -0.38 11.92
N VAL A 671 -1.28 0.71 11.22
CA VAL A 671 -0.54 1.97 11.30
C VAL A 671 -0.67 2.59 12.69
N GLU A 672 -1.90 2.78 13.16
CA GLU A 672 -2.21 3.47 14.41
C GLU A 672 -1.88 2.62 15.64
N ASP A 673 -2.27 1.34 15.66
CA ASP A 673 -2.23 0.53 16.88
C ASP A 673 -0.95 -0.30 17.06
N ARG A 674 -0.15 -0.48 16.00
CA ARG A 674 0.88 -1.54 15.99
C ARG A 674 2.24 -1.11 15.47
N ALA A 675 2.30 -0.50 14.31
CA ALA A 675 3.53 -0.42 13.54
C ALA A 675 4.37 0.82 13.87
N LEU A 676 3.73 1.98 14.02
CA LEU A 676 4.43 3.25 14.15
C LEU A 676 4.43 3.78 15.59
N PRO A 677 5.54 4.39 16.05
CA PRO A 677 5.56 5.10 17.33
C PRO A 677 4.86 6.46 17.20
N ASN A 678 4.37 7.01 18.31
CA ASN A 678 3.99 8.42 18.37
C ASN A 678 5.26 9.29 18.50
N VAL A 679 5.32 10.44 17.82
CA VAL A 679 6.52 11.28 17.81
C VAL A 679 6.86 11.87 19.19
N HIS A 680 5.85 12.09 20.04
CA HIS A 680 6.00 12.81 21.31
C HIS A 680 6.60 11.95 22.43
N ASP A 681 6.22 10.67 22.49
CA ASP A 681 6.74 9.73 23.49
C ASP A 681 7.65 8.64 22.91
N GLY A 682 7.66 8.49 21.58
CA GLY A 682 8.43 7.47 20.88
C GLY A 682 7.92 6.05 21.08
N LEU A 683 6.71 5.87 21.60
CA LEU A 683 6.15 4.57 21.95
C LEU A 683 5.02 4.18 21.00
N LYS A 684 4.96 2.87 20.75
CA LYS A 684 3.81 2.21 20.14
C LYS A 684 2.73 1.97 21.20
N PRO A 685 1.44 1.87 20.85
CA PRO A 685 0.37 1.67 21.82
C PRO A 685 0.58 0.48 22.77
N VAL A 686 1.09 -0.66 22.27
CA VAL A 686 1.41 -1.82 23.13
C VAL A 686 2.49 -1.50 24.16
N GLN A 687 3.54 -0.77 23.78
CA GLN A 687 4.61 -0.37 24.70
C GLN A 687 4.06 0.59 25.76
N ARG A 688 3.20 1.51 25.34
CA ARG A 688 2.51 2.46 26.24
C ARG A 688 1.66 1.76 27.29
N ARG A 689 0.84 0.80 26.86
CA ARG A 689 -0.02 0.00 27.75
C ARG A 689 0.79 -0.80 28.78
N ILE A 690 1.91 -1.39 28.38
CA ILE A 690 2.79 -2.12 29.29
C ILE A 690 3.36 -1.19 30.37
N LEU A 691 3.87 -0.02 29.98
CA LEU A 691 4.42 0.95 30.93
C LEU A 691 3.33 1.52 31.85
N PHE A 692 2.14 1.77 31.32
CA PHE A 692 1.01 2.23 32.12
C PHE A 692 0.53 1.15 33.11
N ALA A 693 0.53 -0.12 32.70
CA ALA A 693 0.23 -1.24 33.60
C ALA A 693 1.27 -1.36 34.73
N PHE A 694 2.56 -1.19 34.45
CA PHE A 694 3.59 -1.12 35.49
C PHE A 694 3.30 -0.01 36.50
N TYR A 695 2.94 1.17 36.02
CA TYR A 695 2.59 2.31 36.86
C TYR A 695 1.37 2.02 37.74
N GLN A 696 0.28 1.49 37.17
CA GLN A 696 -0.94 1.15 37.91
C GLN A 696 -0.73 0.04 38.95
N MET A 697 0.12 -0.94 38.65
CA MET A 697 0.53 -1.99 39.59
C MET A 697 1.56 -1.50 40.62
N GLY A 698 2.05 -0.27 40.48
CA GLY A 698 3.08 0.31 41.33
C GLY A 698 4.40 -0.45 41.26
N ILE A 699 4.72 -1.07 40.12
CA ILE A 699 5.98 -1.77 39.84
C ILE A 699 7.05 -0.71 39.54
N MET A 700 8.05 -0.64 40.42
CA MET A 700 9.15 0.33 40.36
C MET A 700 10.46 -0.42 40.61
N PRO A 701 11.61 0.08 40.12
CA PRO A 701 12.92 -0.55 40.37
C PRO A 701 13.25 -0.75 41.86
N SER A 702 12.63 0.06 42.74
CA SER A 702 12.79 0.00 44.19
C SER A 702 11.90 -1.02 44.91
N LYS A 703 11.07 -1.78 44.19
CA LYS A 703 10.13 -2.76 44.74
C LYS A 703 10.46 -4.18 44.27
N SER A 704 9.90 -5.16 44.96
CA SER A 704 10.08 -6.59 44.63
C SER A 704 9.59 -6.93 43.23
N GLU A 705 10.30 -7.86 42.58
CA GLU A 705 9.99 -8.32 41.23
C GLU A 705 8.59 -8.93 41.15
N VAL A 706 7.89 -8.64 40.06
CA VAL A 706 6.57 -9.21 39.75
C VAL A 706 6.70 -10.09 38.52
N THR A 707 6.13 -11.29 38.55
CA THR A 707 6.16 -12.21 37.41
C THR A 707 5.55 -11.58 36.17
N SER A 708 6.24 -11.69 35.03
CA SER A 708 5.78 -11.13 33.73
C SER A 708 4.38 -11.58 33.33
N ALA A 709 3.92 -12.77 33.75
CA ALA A 709 2.57 -13.25 33.50
C ALA A 709 1.49 -12.35 34.12
N ASN A 710 1.70 -11.83 35.34
CA ASN A 710 0.74 -10.97 36.03
C ASN A 710 0.60 -9.61 35.34
N ILE A 711 1.73 -9.05 34.86
CA ILE A 711 1.74 -7.83 34.04
C ILE A 711 0.94 -8.06 32.76
N VAL A 712 1.14 -9.23 32.13
CA VAL A 712 0.45 -9.57 30.89
C VAL A 712 -1.06 -9.73 31.10
N VAL A 713 -1.49 -10.31 32.23
CA VAL A 713 -2.91 -10.43 32.58
C VAL A 713 -3.54 -9.07 32.90
N TYR A 714 -2.83 -8.20 33.63
CA TYR A 714 -3.31 -6.85 33.99
C TYR A 714 -3.44 -5.94 32.76
N GLY A 715 -2.42 -5.90 31.90
CA GLY A 715 -2.43 -5.13 30.66
C GLY A 715 -3.37 -5.68 29.57
N ARG A 716 -3.95 -6.88 29.76
CA ARG A 716 -4.98 -7.48 28.88
C ARG A 716 -6.42 -7.15 29.31
N GLY A 717 -6.61 -6.29 30.32
CA GLY A 717 -7.92 -5.78 30.74
C GLY A 717 -8.67 -6.65 31.75
N ASN A 718 -7.99 -7.52 32.51
CA ASN A 718 -8.65 -8.25 33.60
C ASN A 718 -8.47 -7.50 34.93
N PHE A 719 -9.41 -6.61 35.25
CA PHE A 719 -9.50 -5.96 36.56
C PHE A 719 -10.34 -6.77 37.58
N GLY A 720 -10.57 -8.08 37.35
CA GLY A 720 -11.11 -9.01 38.34
C GLY A 720 -12.09 -10.05 37.79
N TYR A 721 -11.79 -11.33 38.12
CA TYR A 721 -12.57 -12.58 38.03
C TYR A 721 -13.24 -12.98 36.68
N ASP A 722 -12.65 -13.95 35.97
CA ASP A 722 -12.98 -15.40 36.01
C ASP A 722 -12.24 -16.17 34.88
N LYS A 723 -12.19 -17.50 35.00
CA LYS A 723 -11.35 -18.49 34.30
C LYS A 723 -11.56 -18.67 32.78
N ASN A 724 -11.42 -17.62 31.96
CA ASN A 724 -11.30 -17.77 30.49
C ASN A 724 -9.98 -17.18 29.96
N PRO A 725 -9.35 -17.78 28.93
CA PRO A 725 -8.10 -17.29 28.36
C PRO A 725 -8.27 -15.90 27.71
N PRO A 726 -7.45 -14.88 28.07
CA PRO A 726 -7.63 -13.50 27.62
C PRO A 726 -6.92 -13.16 26.28
N ALA A 727 -7.51 -12.23 25.51
CA ALA A 727 -6.99 -11.69 24.24
C ALA A 727 -5.60 -11.02 24.36
N ALA A 728 -4.84 -10.92 23.27
CA ALA A 728 -3.53 -10.25 23.27
C ALA A 728 -3.66 -8.72 23.46
N MET A 729 -2.69 -8.06 24.13
CA MET A 729 -2.66 -6.60 24.42
C MET A 729 -2.83 -5.66 23.20
N ARG A 730 -2.75 -6.20 21.98
CA ARG A 730 -2.83 -5.49 20.71
C ARG A 730 -4.25 -5.11 20.27
N TYR A 731 -5.29 -5.61 20.94
CA TYR A 731 -6.70 -5.46 20.54
C TYR A 731 -7.49 -4.40 21.32
N THR A 732 -6.86 -3.65 22.22
CA THR A 732 -7.57 -2.85 23.23
C THR A 732 -7.52 -1.35 22.96
N LYS A 733 -8.25 -0.80 21.98
CA LYS A 733 -8.49 0.66 21.97
C LYS A 733 -9.34 1.06 23.20
N ASN A 734 -9.25 2.34 23.61
CA ASN A 734 -9.96 3.00 24.73
C ASN A 734 -11.16 2.21 25.29
N ASN A 735 -11.06 1.81 26.56
CA ASN A 735 -12.17 1.30 27.39
C ASN A 735 -13.20 0.42 26.67
N TYR A 736 -12.75 -0.70 26.12
CA TYR A 736 -13.62 -1.66 25.42
C TYR A 736 -14.79 -2.22 26.27
N ASP A 737 -14.74 -2.09 27.60
CA ASP A 737 -15.69 -2.68 28.56
C ASP A 737 -16.44 -1.65 29.44
N ASP A 738 -16.32 -0.35 29.15
CA ASP A 738 -17.01 0.72 29.89
C ASP A 738 -16.83 0.60 31.42
N THR A 739 -15.67 0.06 31.87
CA THR A 739 -15.34 -0.03 33.29
C THR A 739 -15.22 1.38 33.86
N LYS A 740 -16.26 1.82 34.57
CA LYS A 740 -16.38 3.15 35.19
C LYS A 740 -15.06 3.59 35.85
N GLY A 741 -14.43 4.62 35.28
CA GLY A 741 -13.42 5.43 35.96
C GLY A 741 -11.93 5.17 35.66
N LYS A 742 -11.55 4.45 34.59
CA LYS A 742 -10.13 4.28 34.23
C LYS A 742 -9.89 4.54 32.74
N GLU A 743 -9.29 5.67 32.37
CA GLU A 743 -8.90 5.99 30.99
C GLU A 743 -7.44 5.61 30.73
N GLU A 744 -7.11 5.06 29.54
CA GLU A 744 -5.72 4.83 29.12
C GLU A 744 -5.10 6.10 28.51
N PRO A 745 -3.81 6.40 28.78
CA PRO A 745 -3.17 7.58 28.20
C PRO A 745 -2.87 7.36 26.71
N VAL A 746 -3.28 8.32 25.87
CA VAL A 746 -2.94 8.34 24.43
C VAL A 746 -1.44 8.58 24.22
N ILE A 747 -0.80 9.36 25.09
CA ILE A 747 0.64 9.69 25.07
C ILE A 747 1.14 9.68 26.52
N LEU A 748 2.35 9.18 26.77
CA LEU A 748 2.96 9.27 28.10
C LEU A 748 3.77 10.58 28.28
N PRO A 749 3.79 11.15 29.50
CA PRO A 749 4.67 12.25 29.83
C PRO A 749 6.11 11.72 29.96
N THR A 750 6.82 11.65 28.83
CA THR A 750 8.24 11.25 28.81
C THR A 750 9.10 12.36 29.41
N THR A 751 10.18 12.02 30.10
CA THR A 751 11.20 12.98 30.58
C THR A 751 12.40 13.10 29.64
N LEU A 752 12.52 12.13 28.71
CA LEU A 752 13.62 11.98 27.78
C LEU A 752 13.08 11.84 26.34
N PRO A 753 13.85 12.25 25.31
CA PRO A 753 13.49 12.12 23.90
C PRO A 753 13.59 10.66 23.42
N ASN A 754 12.72 9.82 23.97
CA ASN A 754 12.76 8.36 23.87
C ASN A 754 12.77 7.82 22.43
N LEU A 755 12.09 8.48 21.49
CA LEU A 755 12.07 8.07 20.08
C LEU A 755 13.46 8.01 19.46
N LEU A 756 14.33 8.98 19.78
CA LEU A 756 15.70 8.99 19.28
C LEU A 756 16.61 8.06 20.09
N LEU A 757 16.41 7.99 21.40
CA LEU A 757 17.26 7.19 22.30
C LEU A 757 17.17 5.69 21.98
N ASN A 758 15.96 5.14 21.99
CA ASN A 758 15.75 3.71 21.74
C ASN A 758 15.59 3.39 20.26
N GLY A 759 15.32 4.40 19.43
CA GLY A 759 14.89 4.19 18.06
C GLY A 759 13.51 3.52 17.99
N SER A 760 13.09 3.21 16.77
CA SER A 760 11.87 2.44 16.56
C SER A 760 11.88 1.80 15.18
N SER A 761 11.53 0.52 15.11
CA SER A 761 11.36 -0.20 13.86
C SER A 761 9.93 -0.68 13.71
N GLY A 762 9.36 -0.55 12.52
CA GLY A 762 7.96 -0.85 12.26
C GLY A 762 7.69 -1.07 10.79
N ILE A 763 6.94 -2.11 10.46
CA ILE A 763 6.44 -2.37 9.11
C ILE A 763 4.92 -2.31 9.18
N ALA A 764 4.35 -1.35 8.46
CA ALA A 764 2.91 -1.22 8.28
C ALA A 764 2.52 -1.56 6.84
N VAL A 765 1.23 -1.52 6.53
CA VAL A 765 0.73 -1.75 5.16
C VAL A 765 1.21 -0.60 4.26
N GLY A 766 2.22 -0.88 3.43
CA GLY A 766 2.78 0.10 2.49
C GLY A 766 3.73 1.15 3.10
N MET A 767 4.05 1.05 4.40
CA MET A 767 4.92 2.01 5.09
C MET A 767 5.95 1.32 5.98
N THR A 768 7.10 1.94 6.14
CA THR A 768 8.14 1.50 7.08
C THR A 768 8.61 2.66 7.96
N ALA A 769 8.92 2.33 9.21
CA ALA A 769 9.67 3.14 10.15
C ALA A 769 10.91 2.36 10.55
N ASN A 770 12.06 3.03 10.51
CA ASN A 770 13.31 2.49 10.99
C ASN A 770 14.18 3.65 11.47
N ILE A 771 13.92 4.09 12.70
CA ILE A 771 14.61 5.17 13.40
C ILE A 771 15.75 4.54 14.19
N PRO A 772 17.02 4.93 13.93
CA PRO A 772 18.14 4.37 14.67
C PRO A 772 18.20 4.94 16.10
N PRO A 773 18.75 4.17 17.06
CA PRO A 773 19.02 4.64 18.42
C PRO A 773 20.16 5.67 18.45
N HIS A 774 20.18 6.50 19.50
CA HIS A 774 21.14 7.59 19.69
C HIS A 774 21.64 7.63 21.13
N HIS A 775 22.85 8.17 21.28
CA HIS A 775 23.52 8.31 22.57
C HIS A 775 22.77 9.32 23.46
N LEU A 776 22.55 8.97 24.73
CA LEU A 776 21.80 9.78 25.68
C LEU A 776 22.42 11.17 25.88
N GLY A 777 23.70 11.23 26.22
CA GLY A 777 24.39 12.50 26.48
C GLY A 777 24.41 13.44 25.27
N GLY A 778 24.56 12.88 24.06
CA GLY A 778 24.52 13.65 22.80
C GLY A 778 23.12 14.19 22.52
N THR A 779 22.10 13.35 22.70
CA THR A 779 20.70 13.74 22.49
C THR A 779 20.24 14.82 23.48
N LEU A 780 20.62 14.70 24.76
CA LEU A 780 20.35 15.73 25.77
C LEU A 780 21.05 17.05 25.44
N THR A 781 22.31 16.99 25.03
CA THR A 781 23.08 18.19 24.65
C THR A 781 22.43 18.90 23.46
N ALA A 782 22.10 18.15 22.39
CA ALA A 782 21.39 18.68 21.23
C ALA A 782 20.03 19.30 21.61
N THR A 783 19.28 18.66 22.53
CA THR A 783 18.00 19.17 23.01
C THR A 783 18.17 20.49 23.78
N ILE A 784 19.15 20.56 24.71
CA ILE A 784 19.43 21.77 25.50
C ILE A 784 19.88 22.91 24.59
N ASN A 785 20.80 22.64 23.66
CA ASN A 785 21.29 23.62 22.70
C ASN A 785 20.14 24.14 21.83
N LEU A 786 19.26 23.26 21.37
CA LEU A 786 18.07 23.65 20.61
C LEU A 786 17.16 24.59 21.40
N ILE A 787 16.92 24.32 22.70
CA ILE A 787 16.10 25.19 23.57
C ILE A 787 16.76 26.57 23.76
N ARG A 788 18.10 26.62 23.83
CA ARG A 788 18.88 27.85 24.01
C ARG A 788 19.08 28.66 22.73
N SER A 789 18.89 28.05 21.56
CA SER A 789 19.12 28.71 20.26
C SER A 789 18.08 29.81 19.96
N PRO A 790 18.50 31.05 19.67
CA PRO A 790 17.61 32.10 19.15
C PRO A 790 16.95 31.68 17.82
N GLU A 791 17.64 30.86 17.04
CA GLU A 791 17.15 30.30 15.78
C GLU A 791 15.92 29.41 15.97
N LEU A 792 15.74 28.79 17.15
CA LEU A 792 14.52 28.06 17.46
C LEU A 792 13.32 29.01 17.59
N ILE A 793 13.53 30.19 18.19
CA ILE A 793 12.49 31.23 18.31
C ILE A 793 12.13 31.74 16.92
N SER A 794 13.13 32.03 16.09
CA SER A 794 12.90 32.40 14.69
C SER A 794 12.13 31.30 13.95
N PHE A 795 12.51 30.04 14.12
CA PHE A 795 11.86 28.90 13.48
C PHE A 795 10.39 28.73 13.90
N GLN A 796 10.09 28.87 15.20
CA GLN A 796 8.71 28.89 15.69
C GLN A 796 7.94 30.09 15.15
N GLY A 797 8.57 31.26 15.07
CA GLY A 797 8.03 32.46 14.42
C GLY A 797 7.65 32.20 12.97
N PHE A 798 8.56 31.61 12.18
CA PHE A 798 8.29 31.22 10.79
C PHE A 798 7.14 30.21 10.67
N GLN A 799 7.05 29.22 11.57
CA GLN A 799 5.92 28.27 11.56
C GLN A 799 4.58 28.94 11.85
N GLU A 800 4.56 29.89 12.79
CA GLU A 800 3.35 30.65 13.13
C GLU A 800 2.98 31.62 12.01
N GLU A 801 3.97 32.26 11.38
CA GLU A 801 3.78 33.13 10.23
C GLU A 801 3.21 32.36 9.04
N LEU A 802 3.74 31.18 8.74
CA LEU A 802 3.19 30.22 7.78
C LEU A 802 1.74 29.85 8.11
N ARG A 803 1.46 29.52 9.38
CA ARG A 803 0.10 29.17 9.84
C ARG A 803 -0.87 30.33 9.67
N LEU A 804 -0.46 31.56 10.00
CA LEU A 804 -1.26 32.76 9.85
C LEU A 804 -1.52 33.07 8.37
N LYS A 805 -0.53 32.87 7.49
CA LYS A 805 -0.70 32.99 6.05
C LYS A 805 -1.66 31.95 5.51
N ASP A 806 -1.54 30.69 5.92
CA ASP A 806 -2.49 29.63 5.55
C ASP A 806 -3.93 29.96 6.01
N GLN A 807 -4.09 30.55 7.20
CA GLN A 807 -5.39 31.03 7.68
C GLN A 807 -5.93 32.22 6.87
N GLN A 808 -5.09 33.19 6.52
CA GLN A 808 -5.46 34.32 5.68
C GLN A 808 -5.88 33.84 4.28
N ILE A 809 -5.12 32.92 3.69
CA ILE A 809 -5.42 32.27 2.42
C ILE A 809 -6.76 31.55 2.51
N THR A 810 -7.00 30.76 3.57
CA THR A 810 -8.29 30.06 3.78
C THR A 810 -9.47 31.02 3.89
N VAL A 811 -9.31 32.12 4.62
CA VAL A 811 -10.34 33.15 4.77
C VAL A 811 -10.61 33.85 3.46
N ILE A 812 -9.58 34.18 2.68
CA ILE A 812 -9.73 34.83 1.37
C ILE A 812 -10.32 33.86 0.35
N ASP A 813 -9.95 32.58 0.38
CA ASP A 813 -10.59 31.53 -0.43
C ASP A 813 -12.09 31.45 -0.11
N SER A 814 -12.47 31.46 1.18
CA SER A 814 -13.89 31.47 1.56
C SER A 814 -14.65 32.70 1.06
N LYS A 815 -13.96 33.84 0.88
CA LYS A 815 -14.54 35.08 0.33
C LYS A 815 -14.58 35.09 -1.20
N ARG A 816 -13.70 34.34 -1.88
CA ARG A 816 -13.73 34.14 -3.34
C ARG A 816 -14.99 33.41 -3.82
N GLU A 817 -15.62 32.63 -2.93
CA GLU A 817 -16.81 31.81 -3.24
C GLU A 817 -18.15 32.54 -3.07
N GLY A 818 -18.18 33.80 -2.62
CA GLY A 818 -19.40 34.60 -2.45
C GLY A 818 -19.81 35.44 -3.68
N GLU A 819 -21.09 35.81 -3.80
CA GLU A 819 -21.57 36.76 -4.82
C GLU A 819 -21.05 38.19 -4.53
N MET A 820 -20.19 38.73 -5.41
CA MET A 820 -19.55 40.06 -5.25
C MET A 820 -19.35 40.77 -6.60
N ASP A 821 -19.20 42.10 -6.57
CA ASP A 821 -18.90 42.95 -7.73
C ASP A 821 -17.49 42.70 -8.32
N VAL A 822 -17.33 42.97 -9.63
CA VAL A 822 -16.15 42.68 -10.45
C VAL A 822 -14.87 43.33 -9.91
N ASN A 823 -14.95 44.58 -9.45
CA ASN A 823 -13.79 45.29 -8.88
C ASN A 823 -13.36 44.69 -7.53
N ALA A 824 -14.31 44.26 -6.70
CA ALA A 824 -14.01 43.61 -5.42
C ALA A 824 -13.38 42.23 -5.63
N LYS A 825 -13.83 41.49 -6.66
CA LYS A 825 -13.27 40.19 -7.02
C LYS A 825 -11.82 40.32 -7.51
N GLN A 826 -11.49 41.34 -8.29
CA GLN A 826 -10.13 41.60 -8.75
C GLN A 826 -9.17 41.94 -7.60
N LEU A 827 -9.61 42.80 -6.67
CA LEU A 827 -8.82 43.13 -5.47
C LEU A 827 -8.57 41.92 -4.57
N ILE A 828 -9.56 41.02 -4.44
CA ILE A 828 -9.44 39.78 -3.67
C ILE A 828 -8.46 38.80 -4.35
N GLU A 829 -8.48 38.69 -5.67
CA GLU A 829 -7.52 37.89 -6.45
C GLU A 829 -6.09 38.40 -6.34
N GLU A 830 -5.88 39.72 -6.45
CA GLU A 830 -4.57 40.34 -6.28
C GLU A 830 -4.02 40.10 -4.86
N HIS A 831 -4.89 40.24 -3.84
CA HIS A 831 -4.51 39.96 -2.45
C HIS A 831 -4.23 38.47 -2.20
N TYR A 832 -4.97 37.57 -2.84
CA TYR A 832 -4.73 36.12 -2.76
C TYR A 832 -3.37 35.74 -3.37
N ASN A 833 -3.06 36.24 -4.57
CA ASN A 833 -1.78 35.98 -5.23
C ASN A 833 -0.59 36.54 -4.42
N GLN A 834 -0.76 37.75 -3.86
CA GLN A 834 0.24 38.33 -2.95
C GLN A 834 0.50 37.43 -1.73
N LEU A 835 -0.56 36.90 -1.10
CA LEU A 835 -0.40 36.00 0.05
C LEU A 835 0.26 34.67 -0.32
N ILE A 836 0.04 34.15 -1.52
CA ILE A 836 0.73 32.95 -2.01
C ILE A 836 2.22 33.22 -2.22
N GLU A 837 2.60 34.37 -2.79
CA GLU A 837 4.01 34.73 -2.96
C GLU A 837 4.71 34.93 -1.61
N GLU A 838 4.08 35.66 -0.68
CA GLU A 838 4.60 35.84 0.68
C GLU A 838 4.74 34.50 1.41
N ARG A 839 3.78 33.58 1.24
CA ARG A 839 3.87 32.22 1.79
C ARG A 839 5.06 31.45 1.22
N LYS A 840 5.33 31.53 -0.09
CA LYS A 840 6.48 30.87 -0.74
C LYS A 840 7.81 31.41 -0.20
N GLU A 841 7.93 32.72 -0.03
CA GLU A 841 9.14 33.35 0.52
C GLU A 841 9.41 32.88 1.97
N ILE A 842 8.35 32.80 2.79
CA ILE A 842 8.43 32.27 4.15
C ILE A 842 8.88 30.79 4.15
N GLU A 843 8.37 29.96 3.23
CA GLU A 843 8.79 28.55 3.10
C GLU A 843 10.26 28.40 2.72
N GLU A 844 10.77 29.22 1.80
CA GLU A 844 12.18 29.20 1.40
C GLU A 844 13.10 29.58 2.56
N ASN A 845 12.78 30.69 3.25
CA ASN A 845 13.51 31.14 4.44
C ASN A 845 13.48 30.11 5.56
N PHE A 846 12.32 29.49 5.78
CA PHE A 846 12.15 28.42 6.76
C PHE A 846 13.00 27.19 6.44
N SER A 847 13.06 26.80 5.17
CA SER A 847 13.89 25.69 4.69
C SER A 847 15.38 25.93 4.94
N GLN A 848 15.87 27.14 4.66
CA GLN A 848 17.26 27.52 4.93
C GLN A 848 17.59 27.47 6.43
N LEU A 849 16.71 28.02 7.27
CA LEU A 849 16.87 27.99 8.72
C LEU A 849 16.87 26.55 9.26
N LYS A 850 15.96 25.70 8.76
CA LYS A 850 15.89 24.28 9.11
C LYS A 850 17.19 23.55 8.81
N LYS A 851 17.82 23.85 7.67
CA LYS A 851 19.10 23.26 7.27
C LYS A 851 20.23 23.68 8.21
N LYS A 852 20.29 24.96 8.57
CA LYS A 852 21.27 25.50 9.53
C LYS A 852 21.14 24.84 10.92
N ILE A 853 19.91 24.72 11.42
CA ILE A 853 19.62 24.09 12.71
C ILE A 853 20.00 22.59 12.68
N ASN A 854 19.61 21.85 11.64
CA ASN A 854 19.96 20.44 11.52
C ASN A 854 21.48 20.23 11.52
N GLN A 855 22.23 21.07 10.81
CA GLN A 855 23.68 20.93 10.76
C GLN A 855 24.36 21.14 12.12
N ALA A 856 23.85 22.07 12.94
CA ALA A 856 24.29 22.24 14.31
C ALA A 856 23.95 21.03 15.20
N LEU A 857 22.70 20.53 15.11
CA LEU A 857 22.24 19.38 15.90
C LEU A 857 23.03 18.10 15.62
N VAL A 858 23.43 17.87 14.37
CA VAL A 858 24.20 16.69 13.98
C VAL A 858 25.59 16.70 14.60
N ASN A 859 26.20 17.88 14.81
CA ASN A 859 27.47 17.98 15.50
C ASN A 859 27.33 17.61 16.99
N ASP A 860 26.23 18.01 17.64
CA ASP A 860 25.96 17.70 19.04
C ASP A 860 25.63 16.22 19.26
N LEU A 861 24.82 15.62 18.39
CA LEU A 861 24.46 14.19 18.44
C LEU A 861 25.60 13.27 17.99
N GLN A 862 26.47 13.78 17.11
CA GLN A 862 27.52 13.07 16.36
C GLN A 862 27.01 12.02 15.37
N GLY A 863 25.85 11.39 15.64
CA GLY A 863 25.13 10.43 14.80
C GLY A 863 24.45 9.31 15.60
N PRO A 864 24.10 8.16 15.00
CA PRO A 864 23.49 7.03 15.70
C PRO A 864 24.42 6.35 16.70
N ASP A 865 23.85 5.74 17.74
CA ASP A 865 24.55 4.92 18.73
C ASP A 865 23.79 3.62 18.98
N PHE A 866 24.28 2.51 18.41
CA PHE A 866 23.65 1.21 18.53
C PHE A 866 24.09 0.52 19.81
N PRO A 867 23.16 -0.17 20.52
CA PRO A 867 23.53 -0.94 21.72
C PRO A 867 24.54 -2.06 21.42
N THR A 868 24.61 -2.51 20.16
CA THR A 868 25.57 -3.51 19.67
C THR A 868 26.95 -2.93 19.33
N GLY A 869 27.15 -1.61 19.45
CA GLY A 869 28.41 -0.95 19.10
C GLY A 869 28.67 -0.91 17.59
N GLY A 870 29.88 -1.28 17.17
CA GLY A 870 30.28 -1.25 15.75
C GLY A 870 30.73 0.11 15.23
N TYR A 871 30.76 0.22 13.90
CA TYR A 871 31.11 1.41 13.13
C TYR A 871 29.94 1.83 12.25
N VAL A 872 29.68 3.14 12.22
CA VAL A 872 28.87 3.81 11.20
C VAL A 872 29.83 4.47 10.22
N LEU A 873 29.71 4.15 8.93
CA LEU A 873 30.53 4.74 7.87
C LEU A 873 29.84 5.98 7.27
N GLU A 874 30.59 6.74 6.46
CA GLU A 874 30.09 7.89 5.69
C GLU A 874 29.45 8.98 6.56
N LYS A 875 30.20 9.45 7.56
CA LYS A 875 29.79 10.56 8.45
C LYS A 875 29.18 11.75 7.68
N GLU A 876 29.69 12.02 6.49
CA GLU A 876 29.30 13.14 5.63
C GLU A 876 27.84 13.05 5.14
N LYS A 877 27.25 11.86 5.09
CA LYS A 877 25.85 11.68 4.65
C LYS A 877 24.84 11.92 5.77
N LEU A 878 25.23 11.80 7.04
CA LEU A 878 24.33 11.91 8.18
C LEU A 878 23.51 13.21 8.20
N PRO A 879 24.08 14.42 7.93
CA PRO A 879 23.29 15.65 7.89
C PRO A 879 22.10 15.59 6.92
N SER A 880 22.32 15.09 5.71
CA SER A 880 21.27 14.96 4.68
C SER A 880 20.20 13.94 5.08
N ILE A 881 20.62 12.83 5.70
CA ILE A 881 19.69 11.80 6.20
C ILE A 881 18.81 12.35 7.32
N TYR A 882 19.37 13.11 8.25
CA TYR A 882 18.63 13.74 9.35
C TYR A 882 17.74 14.90 8.91
N GLU A 883 18.14 15.64 7.87
CA GLU A 883 17.33 16.70 7.26
C GLU A 883 16.09 16.13 6.57
N LYS A 884 16.26 15.07 5.77
CA LYS A 884 15.16 14.41 5.04
C LYS A 884 14.35 13.45 5.90
N GLY A 885 14.93 12.97 7.00
CA GLY A 885 14.38 11.87 7.80
C GLY A 885 14.49 10.51 7.11
N GLU A 886 15.25 10.39 6.02
CA GLU A 886 15.41 9.14 5.28
C GLU A 886 16.75 9.02 4.58
N GLY A 887 17.24 7.78 4.46
CA GLY A 887 18.46 7.46 3.74
C GLY A 887 19.00 6.09 4.12
N THR A 888 20.29 5.87 3.83
CA THR A 888 20.95 4.60 4.13
C THR A 888 22.26 4.88 4.86
N ILE A 889 22.48 4.15 5.95
CA ILE A 889 23.72 4.18 6.74
C ILE A 889 24.39 2.80 6.63
N TYR A 890 25.70 2.77 6.49
CA TYR A 890 26.45 1.52 6.50
C TYR A 890 26.92 1.21 7.92
N LEU A 891 26.51 0.05 8.43
CA LEU A 891 26.97 -0.47 9.72
C LEU A 891 28.02 -1.55 9.48
N ARG A 892 29.15 -1.46 10.18
CA ARG A 892 30.25 -2.42 10.09
C ARG A 892 30.64 -2.91 11.49
N ALA A 893 30.89 -4.21 11.63
CA ALA A 893 31.35 -4.80 12.88
C ALA A 893 32.76 -4.32 13.25
N LYS A 894 33.08 -4.33 14.56
CA LYS A 894 34.47 -4.12 15.03
C LYS A 894 35.24 -5.43 14.83
N VAL A 895 36.34 -5.38 14.06
CA VAL A 895 37.20 -6.55 13.82
C VAL A 895 38.65 -6.18 14.10
N GLN A 896 39.34 -7.03 14.86
CA GLN A 896 40.77 -6.93 15.15
C GLN A 896 41.48 -8.19 14.62
N ILE A 897 42.67 -8.02 14.03
CA ILE A 897 43.50 -9.11 13.52
C ILE A 897 44.65 -9.34 14.50
N PHE A 898 44.84 -10.57 14.97
CA PHE A 898 45.90 -10.97 15.91
C PHE A 898 46.81 -12.06 15.30
N SER A 899 48.07 -12.12 15.75
CA SER A 899 48.98 -13.25 15.49
C SER A 899 48.78 -14.35 16.56
N PRO A 900 48.84 -15.65 16.21
CA PRO A 900 48.28 -16.70 17.05
C PRO A 900 49.12 -17.03 18.29
N GLN A 901 48.48 -16.98 19.47
CA GLN A 901 48.75 -17.88 20.60
C GLN A 901 47.40 -18.47 21.08
N GLU A 902 47.36 -19.81 20.99
CA GLU A 902 46.41 -20.81 21.49
C GLU A 902 44.88 -20.61 21.52
N SER A 903 44.25 -21.69 21.02
CA SER A 903 43.01 -22.32 21.48
C SER A 903 41.75 -22.14 20.63
N THR A 904 40.83 -23.05 20.90
CA THR A 904 39.86 -23.69 20.00
C THR A 904 38.38 -23.34 20.23
N LEU A 905 37.64 -23.45 19.11
CA LEU A 905 36.29 -24.00 18.88
C LEU A 905 35.03 -23.14 18.59
N VAL A 906 34.36 -23.59 17.53
CA VAL A 906 33.32 -23.12 16.58
C VAL A 906 31.96 -22.89 17.29
N ALA A 907 30.91 -22.24 16.78
CA ALA A 907 30.22 -22.46 15.51
C ALA A 907 29.11 -21.45 15.19
N GLN A 908 29.18 -20.84 13.99
CA GLN A 908 28.02 -20.45 13.16
C GLN A 908 28.40 -19.90 11.75
N ILE A 909 29.69 -19.76 11.43
CA ILE A 909 30.18 -19.38 10.08
C ILE A 909 30.73 -20.62 9.31
N ALA A 910 30.63 -21.81 9.89
CA ALA A 910 31.16 -23.06 9.33
C ALA A 910 30.50 -23.49 8.00
N GLU A 911 29.25 -23.07 7.73
CA GLU A 911 28.58 -23.36 6.45
C GLU A 911 29.26 -22.66 5.26
N ILE A 912 29.82 -21.46 5.44
CA ILE A 912 30.52 -20.70 4.38
C ILE A 912 31.87 -21.36 4.03
N ILE A 913 32.52 -22.00 5.00
CA ILE A 913 33.75 -22.77 4.80
C ILE A 913 33.46 -24.05 4.01
N LYS A 914 32.33 -24.72 4.31
CA LYS A 914 31.92 -25.97 3.65
C LYS A 914 31.62 -25.77 2.16
N ASP A 915 31.14 -24.59 1.78
CA ASP A 915 30.84 -24.19 0.41
C ASP A 915 32.07 -23.64 -0.38
N LYS A 916 33.28 -23.61 0.19
CA LYS A 916 34.53 -23.07 -0.43
C LYS A 916 34.43 -21.64 -1.01
N ARG A 917 33.48 -20.78 -0.58
CA ARG A 917 33.25 -19.45 -1.18
C ARG A 917 34.30 -18.39 -0.86
N ILE A 918 35.09 -18.56 0.20
CA ILE A 918 36.18 -17.66 0.59
C ILE A 918 37.45 -18.50 0.80
N SER A 919 38.37 -18.45 -0.17
CA SER A 919 39.67 -19.12 -0.08
C SER A 919 40.55 -18.52 1.03
N GLY A 920 41.20 -19.36 1.83
CA GLY A 920 42.19 -18.98 2.83
C GLY A 920 41.76 -19.04 4.30
N LEU A 921 40.48 -19.24 4.60
CA LEU A 921 39.95 -19.27 5.97
C LEU A 921 39.98 -20.71 6.51
N LYS A 922 40.77 -20.95 7.58
CA LYS A 922 41.06 -22.27 8.14
C LYS A 922 40.05 -22.72 9.19
N LYS A 923 39.70 -21.81 10.11
CA LYS A 923 38.89 -22.14 11.30
C LYS A 923 38.15 -20.93 11.81
N ILE A 924 37.04 -21.16 12.50
CA ILE A 924 36.23 -20.12 13.15
C ILE A 924 35.86 -20.59 14.53
N VAL A 925 35.91 -19.72 15.52
CA VAL A 925 35.78 -20.05 16.93
C VAL A 925 34.94 -18.97 17.62
N ASP A 926 33.95 -19.37 18.42
CA ASP A 926 33.07 -18.44 19.15
C ASP A 926 33.36 -18.53 20.66
N TYR A 927 33.94 -17.46 21.20
CA TYR A 927 34.26 -17.27 22.62
C TYR A 927 33.29 -16.33 23.33
N SER A 928 32.13 -16.04 22.73
CA SER A 928 31.17 -15.12 23.29
C SER A 928 30.75 -15.53 24.71
N ASN A 929 30.82 -14.58 25.65
CA ASN A 929 30.36 -14.75 27.04
C ASN A 929 29.19 -13.80 27.33
N ARG A 930 28.69 -13.74 28.58
CA ARG A 930 27.61 -12.81 28.96
C ARG A 930 28.07 -11.36 28.79
N GLY A 931 27.76 -10.77 27.63
CA GLY A 931 27.92 -9.34 27.35
C GLY A 931 28.96 -8.98 26.29
N VAL A 932 29.81 -9.93 25.86
CA VAL A 932 30.83 -9.69 24.82
C VAL A 932 30.73 -10.75 23.74
N THR A 933 30.54 -10.31 22.49
CA THR A 933 30.67 -11.18 21.31
C THR A 933 32.14 -11.25 20.91
N ASP A 934 32.77 -12.42 21.04
CA ASP A 934 34.17 -12.68 20.64
C ASP A 934 34.17 -13.83 19.63
N ILE A 935 34.28 -13.49 18.34
CA ILE A 935 34.37 -14.48 17.26
C ILE A 935 35.77 -14.36 16.66
N ARG A 936 36.54 -15.45 16.72
CA ARG A 936 37.90 -15.52 16.18
C ARG A 936 37.93 -16.29 14.87
N LEU A 937 38.57 -15.69 13.87
CA LEU A 937 38.75 -16.26 12.53
C LEU A 937 40.24 -16.59 12.34
N GLU A 938 40.54 -17.86 12.09
CA GLU A 938 41.88 -18.33 11.76
C GLU A 938 42.01 -18.47 10.24
N PHE A 939 43.07 -17.92 9.67
CA PHE A 939 43.35 -17.98 8.24
C PHE A 939 44.83 -18.27 7.98
N ASP A 940 45.16 -18.69 6.75
CA ASP A 940 46.56 -18.90 6.37
C ASP A 940 47.29 -17.58 6.10
N SER A 941 48.00 -17.05 7.10
CA SER A 941 48.77 -15.82 6.94
C SER A 941 49.98 -15.95 6.01
N GLN A 942 50.39 -17.17 5.63
CA GLN A 942 51.48 -17.39 4.67
C GLN A 942 51.02 -17.32 3.22
N GLN A 943 49.74 -17.63 2.95
CA GLN A 943 49.18 -17.69 1.58
C GLN A 943 48.19 -16.57 1.27
N HIS A 944 47.60 -15.94 2.29
CA HIS A 944 46.55 -14.94 2.12
C HIS A 944 46.70 -13.76 3.08
N ASP A 945 46.45 -12.55 2.56
CA ASP A 945 46.39 -11.33 3.36
C ASP A 945 45.07 -11.27 4.16
N GLY A 946 45.19 -11.15 5.48
CA GLY A 946 44.05 -11.06 6.39
C GLY A 946 43.12 -9.88 6.09
N GLN A 947 43.65 -8.78 5.55
CA GLN A 947 42.85 -7.62 5.16
C GLN A 947 41.97 -7.91 3.94
N ILE A 948 42.46 -8.72 2.99
CA ILE A 948 41.69 -9.15 1.81
C ILE A 948 40.57 -10.09 2.23
N ILE A 949 40.84 -11.03 3.13
CA ILE A 949 39.83 -11.93 3.69
C ILE A 949 38.75 -11.13 4.43
N LEU A 950 39.16 -10.16 5.26
CA LEU A 950 38.24 -9.28 5.97
C LEU A 950 37.34 -8.48 5.01
N ASN A 951 37.90 -7.94 3.93
CA ASN A 951 37.11 -7.23 2.92
C ASN A 951 36.11 -8.16 2.20
N LYS A 952 36.52 -9.40 1.89
CA LYS A 952 35.60 -10.43 1.34
C LYS A 952 34.48 -10.75 2.32
N LEU A 953 34.79 -10.86 3.61
CA LEU A 953 33.80 -11.11 4.65
C LEU A 953 32.80 -9.95 4.77
N TYR A 954 33.26 -8.69 4.75
CA TYR A 954 32.33 -7.55 4.72
C TYR A 954 31.40 -7.56 3.49
N LYS A 955 31.89 -8.00 2.31
CA LYS A 955 31.07 -8.06 1.08
C LYS A 955 30.10 -9.25 1.02
N SER A 956 30.41 -10.35 1.70
CA SER A 956 29.67 -11.61 1.57
C SER A 956 28.87 -12.03 2.82
N THR A 957 29.00 -11.28 3.92
CA THR A 957 28.36 -11.61 5.21
C THR A 957 27.69 -10.39 5.84
N GLN A 958 26.97 -10.60 6.95
CA GLN A 958 26.34 -9.52 7.72
C GLN A 958 27.32 -8.72 8.62
N LEU A 959 28.64 -8.93 8.49
CA LEU A 959 29.63 -8.08 9.19
C LEU A 959 29.62 -6.63 8.69
N GLN A 960 29.07 -6.41 7.49
CA GLN A 960 28.67 -5.09 7.03
C GLN A 960 27.24 -5.15 6.49
N ILE A 961 26.37 -4.25 6.95
CA ILE A 961 24.98 -4.18 6.51
C ILE A 961 24.57 -2.75 6.19
N ASN A 962 23.55 -2.63 5.33
CA ASN A 962 22.92 -1.36 5.02
C ASN A 962 21.72 -1.17 5.96
N PHE A 963 21.77 -0.17 6.82
CA PHE A 963 20.66 0.25 7.65
C PHE A 963 19.87 1.35 6.94
N SER A 964 18.69 1.01 6.43
CA SER A 964 17.79 2.00 5.81
C SER A 964 17.10 2.81 6.88
N VAL A 965 17.44 4.10 7.01
CA VAL A 965 16.81 5.03 7.93
C VAL A 965 15.50 5.52 7.32
N LYS A 966 14.41 5.41 8.09
CA LYS A 966 13.11 6.02 7.80
C LYS A 966 12.51 6.56 9.10
N MET A 967 12.62 7.86 9.32
CA MET A 967 12.19 8.56 10.52
C MET A 967 10.69 8.80 10.57
N ARG A 968 9.91 7.73 10.38
CA ARG A 968 8.45 7.79 10.32
C ARG A 968 7.84 7.57 11.71
N ALA A 969 6.98 8.49 12.11
CA ALA A 969 6.21 8.42 13.35
C ALA A 969 4.79 8.97 13.14
N LEU A 970 3.95 8.87 14.16
CA LEU A 970 2.59 9.42 14.19
C LEU A 970 2.56 10.78 14.91
N VAL A 971 1.83 11.73 14.32
CA VAL A 971 1.33 12.94 15.00
C VAL A 971 -0.19 12.90 14.91
N GLY A 972 -0.86 12.71 16.06
CA GLY A 972 -2.25 12.27 16.06
C GLY A 972 -2.37 10.95 15.28
N ASP A 973 -3.27 10.91 14.30
CA ASP A 973 -3.51 9.75 13.45
C ASP A 973 -2.72 9.78 12.13
N ASN A 974 -1.88 10.80 11.93
CA ASN A 974 -1.22 11.05 10.66
C ASN A 974 0.23 10.52 10.65
N PRO A 975 0.56 9.51 9.83
CA PRO A 975 1.93 9.04 9.67
C PRO A 975 2.75 9.97 8.78
N ARG A 976 3.86 10.50 9.29
CA ARG A 976 4.77 11.39 8.54
C ARG A 976 6.22 10.99 8.74
N VAL A 977 7.08 11.30 7.77
CA VAL A 977 8.54 11.26 7.93
C VAL A 977 8.97 12.58 8.57
N PHE A 978 9.74 12.51 9.65
CA PHE A 978 10.19 13.67 10.42
C PHE A 978 11.68 13.89 10.21
N SER A 979 12.10 15.15 10.15
CA SER A 979 13.51 15.48 10.31
C SER A 979 13.93 15.37 11.78
N LEU A 980 15.23 15.32 12.03
CA LEU A 980 15.78 15.28 13.40
C LEU A 980 15.30 16.49 14.25
N THR A 981 15.36 17.70 13.69
CA THR A 981 14.83 18.91 14.35
C THR A 981 13.37 18.77 14.76
N GLU A 982 12.51 18.26 13.87
CA GLU A 982 11.08 18.14 14.15
C GLU A 982 10.79 17.12 15.27
N ILE A 983 11.55 16.02 15.33
CA ILE A 983 11.41 15.04 16.42
C ILE A 983 11.76 15.68 17.77
N LEU A 984 12.88 16.40 17.86
CA LEU A 984 13.28 17.08 19.09
C LEU A 984 12.28 18.18 19.49
N GLN A 985 11.76 18.94 18.53
CA GLN A 985 10.73 19.95 18.78
C GLN A 985 9.43 19.33 19.30
N ALA A 986 8.98 18.23 18.72
CA ALA A 986 7.79 17.52 19.17
C ALA A 986 7.94 17.00 20.61
N PHE A 987 9.15 16.61 21.00
CA PHE A 987 9.47 16.30 22.40
C PHE A 987 9.42 17.56 23.28
N ILE A 988 10.10 18.64 22.89
CA ILE A 988 10.17 19.89 23.67
C ILE A 988 8.77 20.47 23.90
N SER A 989 7.95 20.58 22.85
CA SER A 989 6.59 21.13 22.96
C SER A 989 5.72 20.29 23.90
N ASN A 990 5.79 18.96 23.79
CA ASN A 990 5.09 18.05 24.69
C ASN A 990 5.59 18.21 26.14
N ARG A 991 6.90 18.38 26.38
CA ARG A 991 7.46 18.62 27.72
C ARG A 991 6.99 19.93 28.33
N LEU A 992 7.00 21.02 27.56
CA LEU A 992 6.55 22.32 28.05
C LEU A 992 5.06 22.30 28.44
N GLU A 993 4.23 21.64 27.64
CA GLU A 993 2.81 21.47 27.96
C GLU A 993 2.60 20.55 29.17
N ASN A 994 3.38 19.48 29.30
CA ASN A 994 3.35 18.61 30.48
C ASN A 994 3.74 19.36 31.76
N ILE A 995 4.76 20.22 31.70
CA ILE A 995 5.14 21.09 32.83
C ILE A 995 3.98 22.02 33.17
N ARG A 996 3.37 22.68 32.17
CA ARG A 996 2.22 23.58 32.39
C ARG A 996 1.04 22.86 33.05
N ARG A 997 0.61 21.71 32.50
CA ARG A 997 -0.52 20.93 33.02
C ARG A 997 -0.25 20.39 34.43
N LYS A 998 0.97 19.90 34.67
CA LYS A 998 1.39 19.46 36.01
C LYS A 998 1.36 20.61 36.99
N SER A 999 1.86 21.80 36.61
CA SER A 999 1.84 22.97 37.48
C SER A 999 0.41 23.45 37.79
N GLN A 1000 -0.50 23.43 36.80
CA GLN A 1000 -1.92 23.73 37.03
C GLN A 1000 -2.58 22.75 38.00
N PHE A 1001 -2.30 21.46 37.85
CA PHE A 1001 -2.81 20.43 38.74
C PHE A 1001 -2.29 20.62 40.17
N LEU A 1002 -0.98 20.81 40.32
CA LEU A 1002 -0.35 21.03 41.64
C LEU A 1002 -0.84 22.32 42.29
N LEU A 1003 -1.01 23.40 41.52
CA LEU A 1003 -1.54 24.66 42.04
C LEU A 1003 -2.95 24.47 42.61
N LYS A 1004 -3.82 23.75 41.89
CA LYS A 1004 -5.18 23.46 42.34
C LYS A 1004 -5.21 22.57 43.59
N GLU A 1005 -4.32 21.59 43.69
CA GLU A 1005 -4.21 20.74 44.89
C GLU A 1005 -3.63 21.53 46.08
N ASN A 1006 -2.63 22.37 45.85
CA ASN A 1006 -2.06 23.25 46.87
C ASN A 1006 -3.07 24.30 47.36
N GLU A 1007 -3.89 24.87 46.48
CA GLU A 1007 -4.99 25.78 46.85
C GLU A 1007 -6.02 25.10 47.76
N LYS A 1008 -6.39 23.85 47.46
CA LYS A 1008 -7.27 23.06 48.35
C LYS A 1008 -6.62 22.83 49.71
N GLU A 1009 -5.34 22.44 49.74
CA GLU A 1009 -4.65 22.20 51.01
C GLU A 1009 -4.42 23.50 51.79
N LEU A 1010 -4.19 24.63 51.13
CA LEU A 1010 -4.17 25.95 51.75
C LEU A 1010 -5.50 26.28 52.42
N VAL A 1011 -6.64 26.02 51.75
CA VAL A 1011 -7.96 26.18 52.36
C VAL A 1011 -8.10 25.28 53.59
N ASN A 1012 -7.66 24.01 53.52
CA ASN A 1012 -7.69 23.10 54.66
C ASN A 1012 -6.83 23.59 55.84
N LEU A 1013 -5.58 24.00 55.60
CA LEU A 1013 -4.67 24.47 56.65
C LEU A 1013 -5.15 25.77 57.28
N ASN A 1014 -5.64 26.73 56.46
CA ASN A 1014 -6.24 27.97 56.97
C ASN A 1014 -7.47 27.67 57.84
N THR A 1015 -8.30 26.70 57.43
CA THR A 1015 -9.47 26.25 58.22
C THR A 1015 -9.04 25.60 59.53
N ARG A 1016 -7.98 24.78 59.55
CA ARG A 1016 -7.44 24.20 60.81
C ARG A 1016 -6.97 25.28 61.77
N ILE A 1017 -6.19 26.24 61.30
CA ILE A 1017 -5.71 27.36 62.14
C ILE A 1017 -6.89 28.18 62.67
N PHE A 1018 -7.87 28.46 61.82
CA PHE A 1018 -9.09 29.18 62.21
C PHE A 1018 -9.83 28.44 63.34
N ILE A 1019 -10.01 27.12 63.22
CA ILE A 1019 -10.68 26.33 64.27
C ILE A 1019 -9.86 26.30 65.55
N ILE A 1020 -8.54 26.12 65.47
CA ILE A 1020 -7.67 26.09 66.64
C ILE A 1020 -7.71 27.43 67.40
N ASN A 1021 -7.66 28.55 66.69
CA ASN A 1021 -7.67 29.88 67.28
C ASN A 1021 -9.03 30.25 67.91
N ASN A 1022 -10.14 29.71 67.37
CA ASN A 1022 -11.51 30.05 67.80
C ASN A 1022 -12.24 28.85 68.44
N TYR A 1023 -11.52 27.85 68.92
CA TYR A 1023 -12.09 26.54 69.29
C TYR A 1023 -13.19 26.63 70.36
N GLN A 1024 -13.01 27.47 71.38
CA GLN A 1024 -13.99 27.60 72.47
C GLN A 1024 -15.35 28.07 71.93
N GLU A 1025 -15.34 29.15 71.15
CA GLU A 1025 -16.55 29.76 70.58
C GLU A 1025 -17.21 28.84 69.55
N ILE A 1026 -16.42 28.19 68.69
CA ILE A 1026 -16.94 27.22 67.71
C ILE A 1026 -17.57 26.02 68.44
N ALA A 1027 -16.93 25.50 69.49
CA ALA A 1027 -17.45 24.38 70.27
C ALA A 1027 -18.74 24.74 71.02
N GLU A 1028 -18.88 25.97 71.51
CA GLU A 1028 -20.11 26.48 72.12
C GLU A 1028 -21.26 26.54 71.11
N ILE A 1029 -21.02 27.07 69.91
CA ILE A 1029 -22.05 27.12 68.85
C ILE A 1029 -22.44 25.71 68.40
N ILE A 1030 -21.47 24.81 68.21
CA ILE A 1030 -21.76 23.43 67.78
C ILE A 1030 -22.54 22.65 68.84
N LYS A 1031 -22.27 22.86 70.14
CA LYS A 1031 -22.98 22.20 71.25
C LYS A 1031 -24.32 22.86 71.59
N GLY A 1032 -24.44 24.17 71.37
CA GLY A 1032 -25.59 24.98 71.78
C GLY A 1032 -26.77 24.95 70.81
N TYR A 1033 -26.56 24.57 69.54
CA TYR A 1033 -27.60 24.57 68.51
C TYR A 1033 -27.76 23.16 67.87
N PRO A 1034 -28.97 22.57 67.91
CA PRO A 1034 -29.19 21.18 67.51
C PRO A 1034 -29.22 20.96 65.99
N THR A 1035 -29.69 21.93 65.20
CA THR A 1035 -29.80 21.77 63.74
C THR A 1035 -28.61 22.35 62.98
N GLU A 1036 -28.34 21.81 61.78
CA GLU A 1036 -27.25 22.27 60.92
C GLU A 1036 -27.48 23.68 60.38
N GLU A 1037 -28.73 24.02 60.03
CA GLU A 1037 -29.12 25.37 59.59
C GLU A 1037 -28.92 26.43 60.68
N GLU A 1038 -29.28 26.13 61.94
CA GLU A 1038 -29.03 27.04 63.06
C GLU A 1038 -27.53 27.23 63.33
N ARG A 1039 -26.75 26.14 63.29
CA ARG A 1039 -25.28 26.23 63.42
C ARG A 1039 -24.67 27.06 62.32
N HIS A 1040 -25.11 26.90 61.07
CA HIS A 1040 -24.66 27.70 59.92
C HIS A 1040 -24.95 29.19 60.13
N GLY A 1041 -26.19 29.54 60.48
CA GLY A 1041 -26.58 30.93 60.71
C GLY A 1041 -25.80 31.59 61.85
N GLN A 1042 -25.52 30.86 62.92
CA GLN A 1042 -24.75 31.38 64.07
C GLN A 1042 -23.26 31.53 63.75
N LEU A 1043 -22.67 30.60 63.01
CA LEU A 1043 -21.28 30.69 62.55
C LEU A 1043 -21.08 31.88 61.60
N GLU A 1044 -22.02 32.13 60.66
CA GLU A 1044 -21.97 33.29 59.74
C GLU A 1044 -22.13 34.63 60.44
N GLN A 1045 -22.98 34.71 61.47
CA GLN A 1045 -23.16 35.94 62.24
C GLN A 1045 -21.96 36.25 63.12
N ARG A 1046 -21.34 35.22 63.71
CA ARG A 1046 -20.24 35.38 64.67
C ARG A 1046 -18.90 35.67 64.01
N PHE A 1047 -18.60 35.03 62.88
CA PHE A 1047 -17.29 35.09 62.24
C PHE A 1047 -17.34 35.78 60.88
N VAL A 1048 -16.66 36.92 60.78
CA VAL A 1048 -16.61 37.74 59.55
C VAL A 1048 -15.93 36.99 58.40
N GLU A 1049 -14.95 36.14 58.71
CA GLU A 1049 -14.22 35.31 57.76
C GLU A 1049 -15.14 34.30 57.04
N ILE A 1050 -16.16 33.80 57.73
CA ILE A 1050 -17.16 32.89 57.16
C ILE A 1050 -18.11 33.69 56.25
N LYS A 1051 -18.58 34.85 56.72
CA LYS A 1051 -19.45 35.74 55.94
C LYS A 1051 -18.80 36.27 54.65
N GLN A 1052 -17.48 36.44 54.65
CA GLN A 1052 -16.69 36.82 53.47
C GLN A 1052 -16.35 35.64 52.55
N GLY A 1053 -16.79 34.43 52.89
CA GLY A 1053 -16.51 33.21 52.12
C GLY A 1053 -15.05 32.75 52.18
N LYS A 1054 -14.24 33.30 53.09
CA LYS A 1054 -12.82 32.92 53.26
C LYS A 1054 -12.68 31.54 53.92
N ILE A 1055 -13.64 31.17 54.76
CA ILE A 1055 -13.75 29.85 55.38
C ILE A 1055 -15.16 29.31 55.10
N LYS A 1056 -15.26 28.10 54.57
CA LYS A 1056 -16.55 27.42 54.35
C LYS A 1056 -16.97 26.67 55.61
N ILE A 1057 -18.24 26.82 56.01
CA ILE A 1057 -18.80 26.15 57.18
C ILE A 1057 -18.75 24.62 57.02
N GLU A 1058 -19.02 24.12 55.83
CA GLU A 1058 -18.92 22.71 55.44
C GLU A 1058 -17.54 22.12 55.80
N ASN A 1059 -16.46 22.88 55.59
CA ASN A 1059 -15.10 22.46 55.93
C ASN A 1059 -14.88 22.42 57.44
N ILE A 1060 -15.47 23.35 58.20
CA ILE A 1060 -15.38 23.34 59.66
C ILE A 1060 -16.06 22.09 60.23
N LEU A 1061 -17.25 21.76 59.73
CA LEU A 1061 -18.07 20.66 60.24
C LEU A 1061 -17.56 19.27 59.81
N SER A 1062 -16.91 19.17 58.65
CA SER A 1062 -16.38 17.90 58.12
C SER A 1062 -14.95 17.58 58.60
N MET A 1063 -14.22 18.55 59.16
CA MET A 1063 -12.84 18.34 59.58
C MET A 1063 -12.73 17.72 60.98
N SER A 1064 -12.09 16.55 61.05
CA SER A 1064 -11.69 15.93 62.32
C SER A 1064 -10.39 16.54 62.83
N ILE A 1065 -10.41 17.12 64.03
CA ILE A 1065 -9.24 17.74 64.67
C ILE A 1065 -8.93 17.00 65.97
N SER A 1066 -7.67 16.55 66.09
CA SER A 1066 -7.16 15.94 67.33
C SER A 1066 -6.70 17.01 68.31
N PHE A 1067 -6.92 16.80 69.61
CA PHE A 1067 -6.36 17.65 70.68
C PHE A 1067 -4.83 17.82 70.60
N ARG A 1068 -4.10 16.88 69.98
CA ARG A 1068 -2.65 17.02 69.74
C ARG A 1068 -2.28 18.16 68.80
N GLN A 1069 -3.21 18.66 67.98
CA GLN A 1069 -2.96 19.77 67.06
C GLN A 1069 -2.98 21.16 67.74
N PHE A 1070 -3.38 21.24 69.01
CA PHE A 1070 -3.40 22.48 69.80
C PHE A 1070 -2.06 22.81 70.46
N THR A 1071 -1.03 21.97 70.31
CA THR A 1071 0.29 22.27 70.88
C THR A 1071 0.97 23.41 70.11
N PRO A 1072 1.76 24.27 70.78
CA PRO A 1072 2.46 25.38 70.12
C PRO A 1072 3.34 24.92 68.95
N GLU A 1073 4.02 23.78 69.11
CA GLU A 1073 4.85 23.17 68.06
C GLU A 1073 4.02 22.83 66.81
N LYS A 1074 2.84 22.24 66.98
CA LYS A 1074 1.97 21.87 65.85
C LYS A 1074 1.33 23.08 65.18
N GLN A 1075 1.06 24.14 65.93
CA GLN A 1075 0.60 25.41 65.34
C GLN A 1075 1.70 26.06 64.48
N VAL A 1076 2.97 26.00 64.92
CA VAL A 1076 4.11 26.47 64.13
C VAL A 1076 4.25 25.65 62.84
N ASP A 1077 4.13 24.32 62.91
CA ASP A 1077 4.15 23.45 61.72
C ASP A 1077 3.08 23.84 60.69
N LEU A 1078 1.86 24.17 61.14
CA LEU A 1078 0.75 24.59 60.27
C LEU A 1078 1.05 25.93 59.57
N VAL A 1079 1.56 26.91 60.31
CA VAL A 1079 1.93 28.22 59.77
C VAL A 1079 3.08 28.10 58.77
N GLN A 1080 4.11 27.30 59.09
CA GLN A 1080 5.21 27.02 58.16
C GLN A 1080 4.71 26.30 56.90
N GLY A 1081 3.77 25.37 57.04
CA GLY A 1081 3.10 24.71 55.90
C GLY A 1081 2.39 25.69 54.98
N ILE A 1082 1.66 26.68 55.53
CA ILE A 1082 0.99 27.72 54.74
C ILE A 1082 2.01 28.61 54.02
N ILE A 1083 3.06 29.06 54.70
CA ILE A 1083 4.11 29.90 54.09
C ILE A 1083 4.78 29.14 52.93
N LYS A 1084 5.11 27.87 53.16
CA LYS A 1084 5.71 27.00 52.15
C LYS A 1084 4.79 26.84 50.93
N LEU A 1085 3.52 26.49 51.12
CA LEU A 1085 2.56 26.33 50.02
C LEU A 1085 2.30 27.64 49.25
N LYS A 1086 2.31 28.79 49.94
CA LYS A 1086 2.19 30.10 49.27
C LYS A 1086 3.40 30.38 48.36
N GLY A 1087 4.61 30.11 48.83
CA GLY A 1087 5.82 30.22 48.01
C GLY A 1087 5.79 29.27 46.81
N GLU A 1088 5.43 28.01 47.03
CA GLU A 1088 5.27 27.03 45.94
C GLU A 1088 4.22 27.48 44.91
N ASN A 1089 3.09 28.03 45.36
CA ASN A 1089 2.04 28.53 44.46
C ASN A 1089 2.49 29.70 43.59
N GLU A 1090 3.34 30.59 44.13
CA GLU A 1090 3.92 31.68 43.35
C GLU A 1090 4.82 31.14 42.23
N GLU A 1091 5.71 30.19 42.54
CA GLU A 1091 6.56 29.53 41.55
C GLU A 1091 5.73 28.76 40.51
N LEU A 1092 4.71 28.01 40.94
CA LEU A 1092 3.79 27.31 40.04
C LEU A 1092 3.03 28.28 39.13
N GLY A 1093 2.58 29.42 39.66
CA GLY A 1093 1.93 30.48 38.89
C GLY A 1093 2.84 31.07 37.80
N GLN A 1094 4.13 31.27 38.11
CA GLN A 1094 5.13 31.69 37.13
C GLN A 1094 5.32 30.64 36.02
N LEU A 1095 5.40 29.36 36.36
CA LEU A 1095 5.52 28.26 35.38
C LEU A 1095 4.27 28.10 34.50
N ILE A 1096 3.09 28.47 34.99
CA ILE A 1096 1.84 28.43 34.19
C ILE A 1096 1.80 29.58 33.18
N THR A 1097 2.28 30.77 33.59
CA THR A 1097 2.13 31.99 32.79
C THR A 1097 3.31 32.19 31.83
N SER A 1098 4.54 31.95 32.27
CA SER A 1098 5.76 32.22 31.49
C SER A 1098 6.32 30.97 30.83
N GLU A 1099 6.46 31.01 29.49
CA GLU A 1099 7.13 29.94 28.75
C GLU A 1099 8.64 29.92 29.01
N GLU A 1100 9.28 31.08 29.18
CA GLU A 1100 10.72 31.15 29.47
C GLU A 1100 11.04 30.42 30.79
N LYS A 1101 10.22 30.63 31.83
CA LYS A 1101 10.36 29.90 33.09
C LYS A 1101 10.19 28.38 32.92
N ARG A 1102 9.29 27.95 32.02
CA ARG A 1102 9.17 26.52 31.68
C ARG A 1102 10.39 25.99 30.94
N LYS A 1103 10.98 26.77 30.03
CA LYS A 1103 12.22 26.41 29.31
C LYS A 1103 13.40 26.32 30.29
N GLU A 1104 13.55 27.28 31.20
CA GLU A 1104 14.55 27.24 32.28
C GLU A 1104 14.41 25.96 33.12
N LYS A 1105 13.18 25.64 33.55
CA LYS A 1105 12.91 24.41 34.31
C LYS A 1105 13.24 23.15 33.52
N LEU A 1106 12.88 23.10 32.24
CA LEU A 1106 13.17 21.96 31.37
C LEU A 1106 14.67 21.79 31.16
N ILE A 1107 15.42 22.86 30.95
CA ILE A 1107 16.89 22.81 30.85
C ILE A 1107 17.49 22.25 32.13
N ALA A 1108 17.06 22.74 33.30
CA ALA A 1108 17.54 22.24 34.59
C ALA A 1108 17.24 20.73 34.77
N ASP A 1109 16.07 20.27 34.36
CA ASP A 1109 15.72 18.84 34.39
C ASP A 1109 16.62 18.00 33.47
N LEU A 1110 16.89 18.48 32.25
CA LEU A 1110 17.73 17.79 31.28
C LEU A 1110 19.22 17.79 31.68
N GLU A 1111 19.71 18.86 32.30
CA GLU A 1111 21.07 18.93 32.85
C GLU A 1111 21.25 17.99 34.03
N GLN A 1112 20.26 17.89 34.91
CA GLN A 1112 20.27 16.91 36.00
C GLN A 1112 20.28 15.49 35.45
N LEU A 1113 19.45 15.18 34.45
CA LEU A 1113 19.45 13.88 33.79
C LEU A 1113 20.79 13.57 33.12
N LYS A 1114 21.42 14.55 32.47
CA LYS A 1114 22.76 14.38 31.88
C LYS A 1114 23.80 14.03 32.94
N LYS A 1115 23.70 14.60 34.14
CA LYS A 1115 24.57 14.29 35.28
C LYS A 1115 24.30 12.91 35.86
N ASP A 1116 23.03 12.54 36.01
CA ASP A 1116 22.63 11.23 36.54
C ASP A 1116 23.15 10.06 35.66
N TYR A 1117 23.28 10.30 34.35
CA TYR A 1117 23.73 9.31 33.36
C TYR A 1117 25.09 9.64 32.72
N GLU A 1118 25.94 10.41 33.39
CA GLU A 1118 27.24 10.86 32.85
C GLU A 1118 28.19 9.69 32.50
N LYS A 1119 28.00 8.52 33.13
CA LYS A 1119 28.79 7.30 32.90
C LYS A 1119 28.36 6.50 31.66
N ASP A 1120 27.30 6.88 30.96
CA ASP A 1120 26.92 6.22 29.70
C ASP A 1120 27.88 6.66 28.59
N GLU A 1121 28.73 5.74 28.12
CA GLU A 1121 29.67 5.99 27.04
C GLU A 1121 29.08 5.58 25.68
N ARG A 1122 29.45 6.32 24.64
CA ARG A 1122 29.08 6.00 23.26
C ARG A 1122 29.67 4.65 22.82
N ARG A 1123 28.82 3.78 22.26
CA ARG A 1123 29.19 2.40 21.88
C ARG A 1123 29.64 2.32 20.42
N THR A 1124 28.96 3.03 19.53
CA THR A 1124 29.19 3.06 18.08
C THR A 1124 30.11 4.20 17.69
N GLN A 1125 31.16 3.87 16.93
CA GLN A 1125 32.11 4.86 16.40
C GLN A 1125 31.68 5.29 14.99
N ILE A 1126 31.87 6.56 14.66
CA ILE A 1126 31.45 7.14 13.37
C ILE A 1126 32.69 7.55 12.59
N ILE A 1127 32.85 7.01 11.38
CA ILE A 1127 34.06 7.12 10.57
C ILE A 1127 33.73 7.77 9.22
N SER A 1128 34.60 8.67 8.75
CA SER A 1128 34.61 9.18 7.37
C SER A 1128 35.12 8.11 6.39
N ASP A 1129 34.65 8.16 5.15
CA ASP A 1129 34.89 7.10 4.13
C ASP A 1129 36.37 6.92 3.73
N SER A 1130 37.26 7.78 4.22
CA SER A 1130 38.71 7.82 3.93
C SER A 1130 39.53 6.60 4.39
N HIS A 1131 38.90 5.58 4.99
CA HIS A 1131 39.55 4.34 5.43
C HIS A 1131 39.22 3.10 4.59
N LEU A 1132 38.51 3.23 3.46
CA LEU A 1132 38.44 2.16 2.47
C LEU A 1132 39.79 2.06 1.74
N ILE A 1133 40.58 1.06 2.15
CA ILE A 1133 41.75 0.59 1.40
C ILE A 1133 41.29 0.30 -0.03
N ASP A 1134 41.85 1.09 -0.96
CA ASP A 1134 41.88 0.99 -2.41
C ASP A 1134 41.28 -0.33 -2.95
N GLU A 1135 40.07 -0.27 -3.51
CA GLU A 1135 39.38 -1.43 -4.10
C GLU A 1135 40.22 -2.14 -5.20
N ARG A 1136 41.30 -1.50 -5.66
CA ARG A 1136 42.26 -2.04 -6.63
C ARG A 1136 43.30 -2.99 -6.03
N LYS A 1137 43.46 -3.06 -4.70
CA LYS A 1137 44.38 -4.02 -4.04
C LYS A 1137 43.75 -5.38 -3.73
N ALA A 1138 42.47 -5.58 -4.04
CA ALA A 1138 41.71 -6.79 -3.71
C ALA A 1138 41.73 -7.89 -4.80
N ILE A 1139 42.67 -7.84 -5.75
CA ILE A 1139 42.88 -8.93 -6.73
C ILE A 1139 44.34 -9.38 -6.63
N THR A 1140 44.62 -10.40 -5.83
CA THR A 1140 45.77 -11.26 -6.15
C THR A 1140 45.40 -12.04 -7.40
N PRO A 1141 46.23 -12.03 -8.48
CA PRO A 1141 45.97 -12.84 -9.65
C PRO A 1141 45.93 -14.32 -9.23
N GLU A 1142 44.80 -14.99 -9.43
CA GLU A 1142 44.72 -16.44 -9.25
C GLU A 1142 45.49 -17.11 -10.40
N GLU A 1143 46.57 -17.85 -10.10
CA GLU A 1143 47.29 -18.64 -11.11
C GLU A 1143 46.35 -19.73 -11.64
N ILE A 1144 46.03 -19.67 -12.94
CA ILE A 1144 45.27 -20.71 -13.63
C ILE A 1144 46.28 -21.63 -14.33
N ILE A 1145 46.38 -22.88 -13.86
CA ILE A 1145 47.17 -23.92 -14.53
C ILE A 1145 46.24 -24.63 -15.52
N VAL A 1146 46.58 -24.58 -16.80
CA VAL A 1146 45.82 -25.23 -17.87
C VAL A 1146 46.56 -26.49 -18.32
N ILE A 1147 45.86 -27.63 -18.29
CA ILE A 1147 46.35 -28.92 -18.78
C ILE A 1147 45.63 -29.22 -20.09
N LEU A 1148 46.38 -29.44 -21.17
CA LEU A 1148 45.85 -29.75 -22.50
C LEU A 1148 46.07 -31.23 -22.81
N SER A 1149 45.01 -31.96 -23.17
CA SER A 1149 45.11 -33.34 -23.67
C SER A 1149 44.74 -33.43 -25.15
N GLN A 1150 45.55 -34.16 -25.93
CA GLN A 1150 45.23 -34.57 -27.29
C GLN A 1150 44.84 -36.05 -27.29
N GLY A 1151 43.57 -36.35 -27.55
CA GLY A 1151 43.11 -37.73 -27.72
C GLY A 1151 43.40 -38.24 -29.13
N GLU A 1152 44.25 -39.26 -29.26
CA GLU A 1152 44.39 -40.01 -30.52
C GLU A 1152 43.38 -41.16 -30.61
N LYS A 1153 42.79 -41.33 -31.80
CA LYS A 1153 41.96 -42.48 -32.15
C LYS A 1153 42.83 -43.73 -32.24
N ASN A 1154 42.50 -44.79 -31.51
CA ASN A 1154 42.88 -46.14 -31.93
C ASN A 1154 41.80 -47.21 -31.66
N SER A 1155 41.74 -48.11 -32.64
CA SER A 1155 40.70 -49.05 -33.01
C SER A 1155 40.69 -50.36 -32.20
N LYS A 1156 39.50 -50.91 -31.92
CA LYS A 1156 39.00 -52.24 -32.39
C LYS A 1156 37.79 -52.75 -31.58
N SER A 1157 36.99 -53.56 -32.27
CA SER A 1157 35.91 -54.49 -31.85
C SER A 1157 34.56 -53.93 -31.38
N GLU A 1158 33.65 -53.82 -32.36
CA GLU A 1158 32.22 -54.24 -32.39
C GLU A 1158 31.57 -54.61 -31.04
N THR A 1159 30.54 -53.92 -30.55
CA THR A 1159 29.19 -53.91 -31.14
C THR A 1159 28.34 -52.74 -30.59
N SER A 1160 27.48 -52.19 -31.46
CA SER A 1160 26.42 -51.18 -31.24
C SER A 1160 26.84 -49.71 -31.00
N ALA A 1161 26.93 -48.98 -32.10
CA ALA A 1161 27.08 -47.53 -32.29
C ALA A 1161 26.01 -47.13 -33.34
N LYS A 1162 25.49 -45.91 -33.57
CA LYS A 1162 25.76 -44.50 -33.18
C LYS A 1162 24.61 -43.67 -33.84
N GLU A 1163 24.31 -42.43 -33.48
CA GLU A 1163 25.12 -41.29 -33.89
C GLU A 1163 25.21 -40.14 -32.89
N VAL A 1164 26.45 -39.67 -32.82
CA VAL A 1164 27.05 -38.60 -32.05
C VAL A 1164 27.65 -37.68 -33.11
N LYS A 1165 27.43 -36.36 -33.03
CA LYS A 1165 28.34 -35.37 -33.61
C LYS A 1165 29.13 -34.72 -32.48
N LEU A 1166 30.40 -35.10 -32.39
CA LEU A 1166 31.38 -34.57 -31.45
C LEU A 1166 32.32 -33.65 -32.24
N ALA A 1167 32.31 -32.36 -31.93
CA ALA A 1167 33.40 -31.45 -32.26
C ALA A 1167 34.40 -31.45 -31.10
N SER A 1168 35.68 -31.42 -31.47
CA SER A 1168 36.86 -31.33 -30.63
C SER A 1168 36.77 -30.24 -29.56
N TYR A 1169 36.82 -30.62 -28.28
CA TYR A 1169 37.03 -29.68 -27.18
C TYR A 1169 38.41 -29.92 -26.57
N LEU A 1170 39.22 -28.85 -26.53
CA LEU A 1170 40.24 -28.69 -25.49
C LEU A 1170 39.51 -28.76 -24.14
N ASN A 1171 39.79 -29.77 -23.32
CA ASN A 1171 39.26 -29.81 -21.96
C ASN A 1171 40.15 -28.97 -21.04
N ILE A 1172 39.66 -27.80 -20.63
CA ILE A 1172 40.29 -26.96 -19.61
C ILE A 1172 39.83 -27.45 -18.24
N TYR A 1173 40.72 -28.11 -17.50
CA TYR A 1173 40.43 -28.51 -16.13
C TYR A 1173 40.75 -27.38 -15.16
N LYS A 1174 39.72 -26.85 -14.48
CA LYS A 1174 39.90 -26.03 -13.27
C LYS A 1174 40.23 -26.96 -12.12
N ILE A 1175 41.42 -26.86 -11.54
CA ILE A 1175 41.86 -27.72 -10.44
C ILE A 1175 41.13 -27.34 -9.15
N ASN A 1176 39.88 -27.79 -9.00
CA ASN A 1176 39.16 -27.80 -7.72
C ASN A 1176 38.76 -29.23 -7.29
N THR A 1177 39.10 -30.24 -8.09
CA THR A 1177 38.59 -31.62 -7.98
C THR A 1177 39.66 -32.73 -8.00
N LEU A 1178 40.96 -32.42 -7.91
CA LEU A 1178 42.02 -33.44 -7.77
C LEU A 1178 42.68 -33.35 -6.39
N ASP A 1179 42.74 -34.47 -5.67
CA ASP A 1179 43.41 -34.59 -4.38
C ASP A 1179 44.89 -34.14 -4.47
N ALA A 1180 45.33 -33.37 -3.47
CA ALA A 1180 46.58 -32.62 -3.46
C ALA A 1180 47.88 -33.46 -3.37
N THR A 1181 47.84 -34.77 -3.60
CA THR A 1181 48.98 -35.66 -3.40
C THR A 1181 49.82 -35.95 -4.65
N ASN A 1182 49.45 -35.43 -5.84
CA ASN A 1182 50.10 -35.81 -7.11
C ASN A 1182 50.54 -34.64 -8.02
N VAL A 1183 50.97 -33.51 -7.46
CA VAL A 1183 51.57 -32.42 -8.27
C VAL A 1183 53.10 -32.45 -8.13
N PRO A 1184 53.88 -32.85 -9.15
CA PRO A 1184 55.34 -32.77 -9.11
C PRO A 1184 55.82 -31.35 -9.49
N SER A 1185 56.91 -30.91 -8.86
CA SER A 1185 57.59 -29.65 -9.15
C SER A 1185 58.18 -29.62 -10.58
N VAL A 1186 57.83 -28.56 -11.32
CA VAL A 1186 58.42 -27.98 -12.54
C VAL A 1186 59.34 -28.89 -13.38
N GLY A 1187 58.89 -29.21 -14.61
CA GLY A 1187 59.78 -29.57 -15.72
C GLY A 1187 59.88 -31.04 -16.13
N LYS A 1188 58.93 -31.91 -15.78
CA LYS A 1188 58.87 -33.28 -16.33
C LYS A 1188 57.49 -33.64 -16.87
N GLU A 1189 57.46 -34.17 -18.10
CA GLU A 1189 56.29 -34.79 -18.71
C GLU A 1189 55.79 -35.97 -17.86
N LEU A 1190 54.47 -36.01 -17.62
CA LEU A 1190 53.80 -37.15 -16.99
C LEU A 1190 53.67 -38.30 -18.01
N LYS A 1191 54.49 -39.34 -17.89
CA LYS A 1191 54.28 -40.59 -18.64
C LYS A 1191 53.27 -41.47 -17.90
N THR A 1192 52.03 -41.49 -18.38
CA THR A 1192 51.09 -42.59 -18.12
C THR A 1192 50.68 -43.24 -19.44
N ARG A 1193 50.30 -44.53 -19.39
CA ARG A 1193 49.92 -45.31 -20.58
C ARG A 1193 48.69 -44.67 -21.25
N GLY A 1194 48.89 -43.79 -22.23
CA GLY A 1194 47.86 -43.44 -23.19
C GLY A 1194 47.86 -42.05 -23.81
N GLU A 1195 48.30 -40.96 -23.14
CA GLU A 1195 48.07 -39.60 -23.68
C GLU A 1195 49.21 -38.61 -23.32
N ASN A 1196 49.63 -37.81 -24.30
CA ASN A 1196 50.57 -36.69 -24.12
C ASN A 1196 49.81 -35.47 -23.53
N LEU A 1197 50.20 -35.02 -22.34
CA LEU A 1197 49.65 -33.84 -21.67
C LEU A 1197 50.72 -32.73 -21.60
N ALA A 1198 50.37 -31.51 -22.03
CA ALA A 1198 51.19 -30.32 -21.84
C ALA A 1198 50.60 -29.41 -20.75
N ILE A 1199 51.45 -28.87 -19.89
CA ILE A 1199 51.08 -27.92 -18.83
C ILE A 1199 51.57 -26.54 -19.25
N ILE A 1200 50.66 -25.57 -19.40
CA ILE A 1200 51.00 -24.18 -19.72
C ILE A 1200 50.61 -23.31 -18.53
N LYS A 1201 51.58 -22.49 -18.06
CA LYS A 1201 51.41 -21.53 -16.97
C LYS A 1201 51.11 -20.16 -17.59
N SER A 1202 49.92 -19.61 -17.38
CA SER A 1202 49.54 -18.28 -17.89
C SER A 1202 48.93 -17.41 -16.79
N ASN A 1203 49.24 -16.11 -16.83
CA ASN A 1203 48.82 -15.12 -15.84
C ASN A 1203 47.70 -14.20 -16.34
N ARG A 1204 47.19 -14.38 -17.58
CA ARG A 1204 46.08 -13.60 -18.15
C ARG A 1204 45.14 -14.47 -18.95
N ARG A 1205 43.84 -14.15 -18.87
CA ARG A 1205 42.74 -14.92 -19.49
C ARG A 1205 42.68 -14.75 -21.01
N ASP A 1206 43.28 -13.67 -21.53
CA ASP A 1206 43.21 -13.29 -22.96
C ASP A 1206 44.36 -13.88 -23.80
N ASP A 1207 45.36 -14.51 -23.17
CA ASP A 1207 46.49 -15.18 -23.84
C ASP A 1207 46.25 -16.70 -24.08
N LEU A 1208 45.03 -17.19 -23.81
CA LEU A 1208 44.53 -18.57 -24.05
C LEU A 1208 43.60 -18.59 -25.26
#